data_AF-A0A2V8ET25-F1
#
_entry.id   AF-A0A2V8ET25-F1
#
_cell.length_a   1.000
_cell.length_b   1.000
_cell.length_c   1.000
_cell.angle_alpha   90.00
_cell.angle_beta   90.00
_cell.angle_gamma   90.00
#
_symmetry.space_group_name_H-M   'P 1'
#
loop_
_entity.id
_entity.type
_entity.pdbx_description
1 polymer ?
#
loop_
_entity_poly.entity_id
_entity_poly.type
_entity_poly.pdbx_seq_one_letter_code
_entity_poly.pdbx_strand_id
1 'polypeptide(L)'
;MPSRTLNLLVSAATACTVAALVYRAPAADAELPNRIPEPAPYVTAEAQFVPPPFEEYWEKLDHPGQCQTCHQRVFDEWNGSMMANAWRDPAWRAAFLLSSRETSTAGNCEVPEPPDGTPKAHHNPFAMAGSCASVFDIGSKHHRLARPGSLVDGMCARCHMPTNYVDNVPLQNVTVDVPSGAEHGRLDPNFNPTSANQTGLAFATLGAQRRNTDSGKTGVACMVCHSAVDTRDTPFHNSSASTGGRGYVPALGTQPRAELVAAADQDILEVPDQKAANLGYSIGGGAFRLSPHAIGVADRAGPLTLKPHADASDSYLSGVFKTPAPYEQMDTSKHQGFRQVLSTRAEFCSGCHDVTNPLTIKNSVGRWVGGFPIERTYAEWSSSRYADRAGNKNFDPAFKRDCQTCHMQQDYGQPGTAHTLYKQGTPAGPLVDRVANGSPSRTYFSHHFVGGNAYVPRMIGADTDEYGNVQAYPELSEFSFSSSDEKSVYANAFWTHTERRGALTQQARLAWDRLRNVLGLEVTGPQHTAPGSLAPLQVKVTNSGTGHNFPTGFPEGRVAWLSVRAVDLATGRQLAIDDSFWKRTSPGVGGLTSEDMIDPNFPGCNWKIPAGSPDPFAYLFRAVASQGDGCPTLDLVYAAPLNLVTNRQGLPIDARGRVIDRDNPSALPQFRDLNGNGDLYDDSFLRDTRLRPLPNAGASVSLDRYSVVIPPGTAGPVAVTAAVYYQSIEAIVAKKFLGNLADTDGDFVLEPCVLGGACDGRKPSVEPPVVEGAPPVPMEVRNWVIQIDQARVDHVPPRVTGTYPAAGATGVFQDAVVKAFFSRPVRGVDSSTFTLVDAKGRKVPASVDQIGDGTWALFADRVFLSAGETYTARLAAGLCDHAGDCTKDNVRWRFTVSASRDEGTGDTTIPIGFPSGHAPVRTAPVVTHIRWAGGADALTAVFSKPVMNVTARTFTVHTVTDAAGDCALEGAAVKGRISSNDSADAWTFKPEAPLPTGSGYCLTLTGDVYDLSGKAMERAITTRVKVGDLHQ
;
A
#
# COMPACT_ATOMS: atom_id res chain seq x y z
N MET A 1 42.56 -41.81 47.02
CA MET A 1 42.54 -40.56 46.24
C MET A 1 42.21 -39.40 47.19
N PRO A 2 42.95 -38.28 47.20
CA PRO A 2 42.70 -37.20 48.16
C PRO A 2 41.39 -36.48 47.83
N SER A 3 40.65 -36.04 48.86
CA SER A 3 39.26 -35.56 48.73
C SER A 3 39.09 -34.35 47.80
N ARG A 4 40.16 -33.60 47.54
CA ARG A 4 40.18 -32.51 46.55
C ARG A 4 39.93 -33.00 45.13
N THR A 5 40.48 -34.15 44.74
CA THR A 5 40.30 -34.73 43.41
C THR A 5 38.87 -35.23 43.19
N LEU A 6 38.25 -35.80 44.23
CA LEU A 6 36.86 -36.25 44.16
C LEU A 6 35.89 -35.07 44.07
N ASN A 7 36.13 -34.00 44.85
CA ASN A 7 35.31 -32.79 44.77
C ASN A 7 35.48 -32.07 43.42
N LEU A 8 36.70 -32.00 42.85
CA LEU A 8 36.92 -31.47 41.50
C LEU A 8 36.23 -32.31 40.42
N LEU A 9 36.26 -33.63 40.53
CA LEU A 9 35.56 -34.53 39.60
C LEU A 9 34.05 -34.42 39.73
N VAL A 10 33.51 -34.31 40.95
CA VAL A 10 32.09 -34.10 41.18
C VAL A 10 31.66 -32.73 40.69
N SER A 11 32.40 -31.66 40.98
CA SER A 11 32.10 -30.32 40.47
C SER A 11 32.21 -30.23 38.95
N ALA A 12 33.19 -30.88 38.32
CA ALA A 12 33.31 -30.94 36.87
C ALA A 12 32.20 -31.80 36.25
N ALA A 13 31.85 -32.94 36.86
CA ALA A 13 30.72 -33.75 36.41
C ALA A 13 29.40 -33.02 36.58
N THR A 14 29.18 -32.32 37.69
CA THR A 14 27.99 -31.49 37.91
C THR A 14 27.96 -30.31 36.94
N ALA A 15 29.08 -29.65 36.67
CA ALA A 15 29.17 -28.58 35.68
C ALA A 15 28.91 -29.10 34.25
N CYS A 16 29.47 -30.24 33.86
CA CYS A 16 29.19 -30.88 32.57
C CYS A 16 27.75 -31.40 32.47
N THR A 17 27.17 -31.92 33.57
CA THR A 17 25.78 -32.41 33.59
C THR A 17 24.80 -31.24 33.54
N VAL A 18 25.06 -30.16 34.28
CA VAL A 18 24.29 -28.91 34.22
C VAL A 18 24.45 -28.27 32.84
N ALA A 19 25.66 -28.23 32.25
CA ALA A 19 25.86 -27.76 30.88
C ALA A 19 25.10 -28.62 29.86
N ALA A 20 25.08 -29.95 29.99
CA ALA A 20 24.32 -30.83 29.10
C ALA A 20 22.79 -30.76 29.30
N LEU A 21 22.32 -30.41 30.51
CA LEU A 21 20.90 -30.19 30.81
C LEU A 21 20.42 -28.81 30.39
N VAL A 22 21.28 -27.79 30.47
CA VAL A 22 21.02 -26.41 30.04
C VAL A 22 21.17 -26.27 28.52
N TYR A 23 22.13 -26.97 27.91
CA TYR A 23 22.36 -27.02 26.46
C TYR A 23 21.99 -28.39 25.90
N ARG A 24 20.68 -28.67 25.79
CA ARG A 24 20.23 -29.79 24.96
C ARG A 24 20.53 -29.48 23.48
N ALA A 25 21.13 -30.43 22.78
CA ALA A 25 21.23 -30.36 21.32
C ALA A 25 19.83 -30.16 20.72
N PRO A 26 19.67 -29.24 19.74
CA PRO A 26 18.39 -29.06 19.06
C PRO A 26 17.92 -30.39 18.47
N ALA A 27 16.62 -30.63 18.51
CA ALA A 27 16.04 -31.86 17.99
C ALA A 27 16.38 -32.04 16.51
N ALA A 28 16.83 -33.23 16.13
CA ALA A 28 17.27 -33.58 14.79
C ALA A 28 16.20 -33.43 13.68
N ASP A 29 14.94 -33.21 14.05
CA ASP A 29 13.78 -33.16 13.15
C ASP A 29 13.41 -31.75 12.66
N ALA A 30 14.13 -30.70 13.06
CA ALA A 30 13.79 -29.31 12.72
C ALA A 30 14.15 -28.90 11.28
N GLU A 31 15.14 -29.54 10.65
CA GLU A 31 15.62 -29.16 9.31
C GLU A 31 14.94 -30.02 8.23
N LEU A 32 14.26 -29.38 7.27
CA LEU A 32 13.69 -30.05 6.11
C LEU A 32 14.81 -30.42 5.10
N PRO A 33 14.90 -31.69 4.65
CA PRO A 33 15.98 -32.15 3.76
C PRO A 33 16.09 -31.45 2.40
N ASN A 34 14.97 -31.05 1.80
CA ASN A 34 14.96 -30.28 0.56
C ASN A 34 14.82 -28.83 0.93
N ARG A 35 15.85 -28.03 0.65
CA ARG A 35 15.91 -26.59 0.93
C ARG A 35 16.38 -25.86 -0.32
N ILE A 36 15.66 -24.81 -0.72
CA ILE A 36 16.17 -23.76 -1.58
C ILE A 36 17.25 -23.06 -0.75
N PRO A 37 18.27 -22.45 -1.36
CA PRO A 37 19.30 -21.79 -0.59
C PRO A 37 18.60 -20.81 0.35
N GLU A 38 18.79 -21.02 1.65
CA GLU A 38 18.47 -19.98 2.59
C GLU A 38 19.30 -18.75 2.20
N PRO A 39 18.81 -17.53 2.45
CA PRO A 39 19.70 -16.38 2.49
C PRO A 39 20.94 -16.71 3.31
N ALA A 40 22.06 -16.11 2.94
CA ALA A 40 23.34 -16.56 3.42
C ALA A 40 23.45 -16.53 4.97
N PRO A 41 24.37 -17.35 5.48
CA PRO A 41 24.09 -17.99 6.73
C PRO A 41 24.60 -17.12 7.91
N TYR A 42 23.92 -17.20 9.05
CA TYR A 42 24.25 -16.36 10.22
C TYR A 42 25.69 -16.57 10.68
N VAL A 43 26.55 -15.59 10.44
CA VAL A 43 27.86 -15.54 11.09
C VAL A 43 27.66 -15.08 12.54
N THR A 44 27.62 -16.05 13.45
CA THR A 44 27.44 -15.81 14.89
C THR A 44 28.73 -15.89 15.67
N ALA A 45 29.86 -16.24 15.03
CA ALA A 45 31.18 -16.11 15.62
C ALA A 45 31.40 -14.72 16.24
N GLU A 46 30.89 -13.66 15.61
CA GLU A 46 30.92 -12.31 16.18
C GLU A 46 30.16 -12.22 17.51
N ALA A 47 28.95 -12.80 17.59
CA ALA A 47 28.12 -12.88 18.79
C ALA A 47 28.71 -13.77 19.91
N GLN A 48 29.74 -14.58 19.63
CA GLN A 48 30.45 -15.31 20.69
C GLN A 48 31.32 -14.39 21.56
N PHE A 49 31.72 -13.22 21.04
CA PHE A 49 32.62 -12.31 21.75
C PHE A 49 31.90 -11.30 22.63
N VAL A 50 30.55 -11.23 22.56
CA VAL A 50 29.73 -10.41 23.46
C VAL A 50 28.43 -11.15 23.80
N PRO A 51 28.12 -11.37 25.09
CA PRO A 51 26.93 -12.13 25.51
C PRO A 51 25.61 -11.44 25.12
N PRO A 52 24.49 -12.18 24.94
CA PRO A 52 23.19 -11.63 24.53
C PRO A 52 22.34 -11.08 25.70
N PRO A 53 21.39 -10.12 25.53
CA PRO A 53 21.19 -9.16 24.44
C PRO A 53 21.18 -7.68 24.88
N PHE A 54 21.61 -6.85 23.95
CA PHE A 54 21.98 -5.43 24.00
C PHE A 54 20.82 -4.44 24.15
N GLU A 55 19.73 -4.82 24.83
CA GLU A 55 18.55 -3.95 24.91
C GLU A 55 18.88 -2.61 25.56
N GLU A 56 19.64 -2.66 26.64
CA GLU A 56 20.13 -1.46 27.32
C GLU A 56 20.93 -0.54 26.39
N TYR A 57 21.64 -1.09 25.41
CA TYR A 57 22.40 -0.30 24.43
C TYR A 57 21.46 0.40 23.44
N TRP A 58 20.46 -0.30 22.91
CA TRP A 58 19.48 0.28 21.98
C TRP A 58 18.50 1.25 22.66
N GLU A 59 18.26 1.10 23.96
CA GLU A 59 17.48 2.04 24.77
C GLU A 59 18.28 3.30 25.14
N LYS A 60 19.62 3.20 25.30
CA LYS A 60 20.44 4.28 25.90
C LYS A 60 21.49 4.92 25.01
N LEU A 61 21.99 4.29 23.96
CA LEU A 61 23.12 4.80 23.15
C LEU A 61 22.76 5.00 21.67
N ASP A 62 21.95 4.12 21.09
CA ASP A 62 21.55 4.19 19.68
C ASP A 62 20.02 4.23 19.51
N HIS A 63 19.32 4.76 20.52
CA HIS A 63 17.88 5.01 20.43
C HIS A 63 17.59 6.07 19.35
N PRO A 64 16.60 5.86 18.44
CA PRO A 64 16.33 6.79 17.34
C PRO A 64 16.13 8.25 17.76
N GLY A 65 15.52 8.48 18.92
CA GLY A 65 15.29 9.82 19.47
C GLY A 65 16.57 10.62 19.80
N GLN A 66 17.72 9.97 19.95
CA GLN A 66 18.99 10.69 20.22
C GLN A 66 19.48 11.46 18.99
N CYS A 67 19.25 10.92 17.79
CA CYS A 67 19.63 11.54 16.53
C CYS A 67 18.93 12.89 16.36
N GLN A 68 17.69 13.03 16.82
CA GLN A 68 16.86 14.23 16.69
C GLN A 68 17.56 15.50 17.22
N THR A 69 18.29 15.40 18.34
CA THR A 69 18.92 16.58 18.98
C THR A 69 19.93 17.27 18.08
N CYS A 70 20.62 16.52 17.22
CA CYS A 70 21.56 17.06 16.25
C CYS A 70 20.98 17.13 14.83
N HIS A 71 20.10 16.20 14.46
CA HIS A 71 19.57 15.99 13.11
C HIS A 71 18.05 16.21 13.02
N GLN A 72 17.51 17.26 13.66
CA GLN A 72 16.07 17.49 13.80
C GLN A 72 15.31 17.38 12.47
N ARG A 73 15.80 18.05 11.41
CA ARG A 73 15.17 17.97 10.09
C ARG A 73 15.06 16.54 9.57
N VAL A 74 16.20 15.82 9.53
CA VAL A 74 16.23 14.45 8.99
C VAL A 74 15.33 13.52 9.82
N PHE A 75 15.33 13.73 11.14
CA PHE A 75 14.42 13.02 12.03
C PHE A 75 12.95 13.32 11.69
N ASP A 76 12.58 14.58 11.44
CA ASP A 76 11.21 14.96 11.04
C ASP A 76 10.82 14.38 9.67
N GLU A 77 11.75 14.31 8.72
CA GLU A 77 11.52 13.70 7.41
C GLU A 77 11.31 12.18 7.50
N TRP A 78 12.08 11.49 8.36
CA TRP A 78 12.02 10.04 8.62
C TRP A 78 10.82 9.65 9.48
N ASN A 79 10.51 10.43 10.51
CA ASN A 79 9.43 10.15 11.44
C ASN A 79 8.10 10.09 10.68
N GLY A 80 7.32 9.04 10.91
CA GLY A 80 6.09 8.83 10.15
C GLY A 80 6.27 8.26 8.73
N SER A 81 7.50 8.07 8.22
CA SER A 81 7.74 7.39 6.94
C SER A 81 7.33 5.91 6.99
N MET A 82 7.14 5.27 5.82
CA MET A 82 6.79 3.85 5.78
C MET A 82 7.89 2.96 6.33
N MET A 83 9.16 3.36 6.21
CA MET A 83 10.30 2.60 6.75
C MET A 83 10.32 2.71 8.29
N ALA A 84 10.15 3.92 8.83
CA ALA A 84 10.02 4.15 10.27
C ALA A 84 8.83 3.41 10.90
N ASN A 85 7.80 3.12 10.10
CA ASN A 85 6.60 2.39 10.52
C ASN A 85 6.50 1.00 9.91
N ALA A 86 7.61 0.43 9.39
CA ALA A 86 7.57 -0.84 8.66
C ALA A 86 6.98 -1.98 9.50
N TRP A 87 7.29 -2.01 10.81
CA TRP A 87 6.68 -2.95 11.76
C TRP A 87 5.24 -2.57 12.15
N ARG A 88 4.90 -1.28 12.10
CA ARG A 88 3.57 -0.76 12.47
C ARG A 88 2.55 -0.82 11.34
N ASP A 89 2.98 -1.18 10.12
CA ASP A 89 2.12 -1.37 8.96
C ASP A 89 1.08 -2.49 9.24
N PRO A 90 -0.22 -2.19 9.33
CA PRO A 90 -1.26 -3.16 9.64
C PRO A 90 -1.43 -4.21 8.54
N ALA A 91 -1.20 -3.87 7.28
CA ALA A 91 -1.26 -4.82 6.18
C ALA A 91 -0.11 -5.81 6.25
N TRP A 92 1.09 -5.32 6.57
CA TRP A 92 2.23 -6.18 6.82
C TRP A 92 2.03 -7.08 8.05
N ARG A 93 1.58 -6.54 9.19
CA ARG A 93 1.35 -7.33 10.43
C ARG A 93 0.29 -8.41 10.21
N ALA A 94 -0.78 -8.08 9.49
CA ALA A 94 -1.78 -9.04 9.08
C ALA A 94 -1.19 -10.17 8.23
N ALA A 95 -0.43 -9.82 7.18
CA ALA A 95 0.23 -10.81 6.33
C ALA A 95 1.21 -11.69 7.11
N PHE A 96 1.99 -11.11 8.02
CA PHE A 96 2.91 -11.82 8.91
C PHE A 96 2.18 -12.83 9.80
N LEU A 97 1.13 -12.40 10.48
CA LEU A 97 0.36 -13.26 11.39
C LEU A 97 -0.38 -14.38 10.66
N LEU A 98 -0.97 -14.09 9.49
CA LEU A 98 -1.59 -15.10 8.64
C LEU A 98 -0.56 -16.14 8.19
N SER A 99 0.60 -15.68 7.71
CA SER A 99 1.69 -16.55 7.25
C SER A 99 2.21 -17.46 8.36
N SER A 100 2.37 -16.93 9.58
CA SER A 100 2.77 -17.70 10.77
C SER A 100 1.81 -18.85 11.03
N ARG A 101 0.50 -18.59 10.98
CA ARG A 101 -0.54 -19.59 11.23
C ARG A 101 -0.65 -20.65 10.14
N GLU A 102 -0.65 -20.22 8.88
CA GLU A 102 -0.68 -21.15 7.74
C GLU A 102 0.49 -22.12 7.86
N THR A 103 1.66 -21.63 8.24
CA THR A 103 2.89 -22.44 8.38
C THR A 103 3.15 -22.98 9.79
N SER A 104 2.14 -23.00 10.67
CA SER A 104 2.32 -23.47 12.04
C SER A 104 2.74 -24.94 12.09
N THR A 105 3.77 -25.24 12.89
CA THR A 105 4.28 -26.59 13.11
C THR A 105 3.46 -27.37 14.15
N ALA A 106 2.52 -26.72 14.85
CA ALA A 106 1.57 -27.35 15.77
C ALA A 106 0.19 -27.60 15.14
N GLY A 107 0.09 -27.59 13.81
CA GLY A 107 -1.20 -27.68 13.11
C GLY A 107 -2.05 -26.44 13.36
N ASN A 108 -3.35 -26.62 13.61
CA ASN A 108 -4.29 -25.53 13.90
C ASN A 108 -4.49 -25.27 15.40
N CYS A 109 -3.66 -25.84 16.28
CA CYS A 109 -3.88 -25.72 17.74
C CYS A 109 -3.61 -24.32 18.31
N GLU A 110 -2.88 -23.46 17.59
CA GLU A 110 -2.57 -22.09 18.01
C GLU A 110 -3.68 -21.09 17.63
N VAL A 111 -4.67 -21.54 16.86
CA VAL A 111 -5.88 -20.77 16.57
C VAL A 111 -6.75 -20.77 17.84
N PRO A 112 -7.21 -19.60 18.34
CA PRO A 112 -8.09 -19.54 19.50
C PRO A 112 -9.48 -20.13 19.20
N GLU A 113 -10.19 -20.64 20.22
CA GLU A 113 -11.58 -21.11 20.09
C GLU A 113 -12.53 -19.92 19.92
N PRO A 114 -13.45 -19.92 18.94
CA PRO A 114 -14.47 -18.87 18.78
C PRO A 114 -15.25 -18.54 20.05
N PRO A 115 -15.46 -17.25 20.42
CA PRO A 115 -16.13 -16.86 21.65
C PRO A 115 -17.65 -17.13 21.56
N ASP A 116 -18.16 -17.31 20.34
CA ASP A 116 -19.52 -17.73 20.02
C ASP A 116 -19.70 -19.26 19.97
N GLY A 117 -18.62 -20.03 20.16
CA GLY A 117 -18.62 -21.48 20.11
C GLY A 117 -18.71 -22.09 18.71
N THR A 118 -18.52 -21.31 17.63
CA THR A 118 -18.38 -21.87 16.28
C THR A 118 -17.12 -22.76 16.16
N PRO A 119 -17.09 -23.73 15.23
CA PRO A 119 -15.89 -24.52 14.99
C PRO A 119 -14.70 -23.64 14.59
N LYS A 120 -13.51 -23.98 15.10
CA LYS A 120 -12.26 -23.35 14.68
C LYS A 120 -12.05 -23.43 13.18
N ALA A 121 -11.61 -22.33 12.59
CA ALA A 121 -11.18 -22.30 11.21
C ALA A 121 -9.91 -23.16 11.01
N HIS A 122 -9.90 -23.91 9.91
CA HIS A 122 -8.74 -24.67 9.46
C HIS A 122 -7.88 -23.82 8.52
N HIS A 123 -6.90 -23.11 9.07
CA HIS A 123 -6.05 -22.20 8.29
C HIS A 123 -4.83 -22.91 7.70
N ASN A 124 -4.19 -23.80 8.47
CA ASN A 124 -3.05 -24.56 8.01
C ASN A 124 -3.52 -25.78 7.19
N PRO A 125 -3.26 -25.83 5.87
CA PRO A 125 -3.70 -26.92 5.01
C PRO A 125 -2.93 -28.23 5.23
N PHE A 126 -1.83 -28.19 5.99
CA PHE A 126 -1.02 -29.36 6.36
C PHE A 126 -1.31 -29.87 7.76
N ALA A 127 -2.23 -29.23 8.49
CA ALA A 127 -2.60 -29.66 9.82
C ALA A 127 -3.27 -31.04 9.79
N MET A 128 -2.81 -31.92 10.66
CA MET A 128 -3.43 -33.22 10.88
C MET A 128 -4.70 -33.05 11.72
N ALA A 129 -5.85 -33.43 11.16
CA ALA A 129 -7.14 -33.36 11.84
C ALA A 129 -7.08 -34.04 13.23
N GLY A 130 -7.57 -33.32 14.25
CA GLY A 130 -7.62 -33.82 15.63
C GLY A 130 -6.26 -33.95 16.32
N SER A 131 -5.18 -33.39 15.78
CA SER A 131 -3.87 -33.38 16.43
C SER A 131 -3.16 -32.04 16.32
N CYS A 132 -2.33 -31.69 17.30
CA CYS A 132 -1.49 -30.50 17.26
C CYS A 132 -0.20 -30.74 16.46
N ALA A 133 -0.37 -31.12 15.19
CA ALA A 133 0.74 -31.44 14.31
C ALA A 133 0.43 -31.13 12.85
N SER A 134 1.49 -30.87 12.09
CA SER A 134 1.47 -30.66 10.65
C SER A 134 2.33 -31.71 9.95
N VAL A 135 1.93 -32.12 8.75
CA VAL A 135 2.72 -33.05 7.92
C VAL A 135 3.03 -32.40 6.57
N PHE A 136 4.32 -32.20 6.31
CA PHE A 136 4.82 -31.58 5.08
C PHE A 136 5.43 -32.63 4.16
N ASP A 137 5.02 -32.67 2.88
CA ASP A 137 5.70 -33.46 1.86
C ASP A 137 6.89 -32.66 1.32
N ILE A 138 8.11 -33.16 1.51
CA ILE A 138 9.30 -32.58 0.89
C ILE A 138 9.69 -33.36 -0.36
N GLY A 139 8.80 -34.09 -1.00
CA GLY A 139 9.03 -34.88 -2.22
C GLY A 139 9.83 -36.17 -2.06
N SER A 140 10.75 -36.26 -1.10
CA SER A 140 11.48 -37.51 -0.78
C SER A 140 10.83 -38.31 0.35
N LYS A 141 10.18 -37.62 1.29
CA LYS A 141 9.42 -38.21 2.42
C LYS A 141 8.47 -37.17 3.03
N HIS A 142 7.55 -37.64 3.86
CA HIS A 142 6.71 -36.78 4.68
C HIS A 142 7.37 -36.50 6.03
N HIS A 143 7.34 -35.24 6.47
CA HIS A 143 7.88 -34.78 7.75
C HIS A 143 6.75 -34.32 8.66
N ARG A 144 6.63 -34.94 9.83
CA ARG A 144 5.66 -34.54 10.85
C ARG A 144 6.31 -33.63 11.87
N LEU A 145 5.76 -32.43 12.02
CA LEU A 145 6.13 -31.47 13.07
C LEU A 145 4.94 -31.31 14.01
N ALA A 146 5.17 -31.18 15.32
CA ALA A 146 4.10 -31.12 16.32
C ALA A 146 4.35 -30.10 17.44
N ARG A 147 5.30 -29.20 17.22
CA ARG A 147 5.71 -28.20 18.21
C ARG A 147 5.12 -26.85 17.83
N PRO A 148 4.79 -25.99 18.81
CA PRO A 148 4.30 -24.64 18.52
C PRO A 148 5.37 -23.79 17.83
N GLY A 149 4.99 -22.95 16.87
CA GLY A 149 5.88 -22.10 16.05
C GLY A 149 5.66 -22.22 14.54
N SER A 150 6.43 -21.49 13.72
CA SER A 150 6.24 -21.41 12.25
C SER A 150 7.54 -21.53 11.46
N LEU A 151 7.43 -22.04 10.23
CA LEU A 151 8.52 -22.24 9.29
C LEU A 151 9.05 -20.95 8.62
N VAL A 152 8.32 -19.83 8.63
CA VAL A 152 8.71 -18.60 7.90
C VAL A 152 8.77 -17.31 8.73
N ASP A 153 8.42 -17.36 10.02
CA ASP A 153 8.34 -16.16 10.86
C ASP A 153 9.64 -15.35 10.93
N GLY A 154 10.77 -16.06 11.05
CA GLY A 154 12.07 -15.43 11.03
C GLY A 154 12.36 -14.69 9.72
N MET A 155 11.89 -15.18 8.57
CA MET A 155 12.10 -14.51 7.27
C MET A 155 11.36 -13.18 7.18
N CYS A 156 10.12 -13.11 7.62
CA CYS A 156 9.29 -11.91 7.47
C CYS A 156 9.75 -10.75 8.37
N ALA A 157 9.99 -11.01 9.65
CA ALA A 157 10.38 -9.97 10.62
C ALA A 157 11.80 -9.44 10.39
N ARG A 158 12.66 -10.21 9.72
CA ARG A 158 14.02 -9.82 9.34
C ARG A 158 14.09 -8.56 8.47
N CYS A 159 13.05 -8.24 7.71
CA CYS A 159 12.99 -7.06 6.84
C CYS A 159 12.31 -5.86 7.52
N HIS A 160 11.34 -6.11 8.40
CA HIS A 160 10.51 -5.06 9.01
C HIS A 160 10.87 -4.73 10.48
N MET A 161 11.75 -5.50 11.14
CA MET A 161 12.23 -5.31 12.54
C MET A 161 13.77 -5.50 12.72
N PRO A 162 14.61 -4.76 12.00
CA PRO A 162 16.03 -5.05 11.88
C PRO A 162 16.90 -4.85 13.14
N THR A 163 16.48 -4.08 14.16
CA THR A 163 17.38 -3.55 15.20
C THR A 163 17.60 -4.46 16.42
N ASN A 164 16.82 -5.52 16.61
CA ASN A 164 17.07 -6.55 17.64
C ASN A 164 16.19 -7.80 17.50
N TYR A 165 15.46 -8.07 16.42
CA TYR A 165 14.62 -9.27 16.30
C TYR A 165 15.40 -10.56 15.92
N VAL A 166 16.59 -10.77 16.47
CA VAL A 166 17.58 -11.75 15.97
C VAL A 166 17.60 -13.11 16.69
N ASP A 167 16.94 -13.32 17.83
CA ASP A 167 16.99 -14.61 18.55
C ASP A 167 15.93 -15.65 18.17
N ASN A 168 15.32 -15.53 16.99
CA ASN A 168 14.79 -16.74 16.33
C ASN A 168 15.93 -17.65 15.79
N VAL A 169 17.20 -17.31 16.01
CA VAL A 169 18.34 -18.19 15.77
C VAL A 169 19.20 -18.30 17.03
N PRO A 170 18.94 -19.28 17.90
CA PRO A 170 19.78 -19.55 19.07
C PRO A 170 21.23 -19.82 18.65
N LEU A 171 22.22 -19.22 19.33
CA LEU A 171 23.65 -19.41 19.02
C LEU A 171 24.08 -20.90 19.01
N GLN A 172 23.48 -21.70 19.90
CA GLN A 172 23.69 -23.14 19.97
C GLN A 172 23.18 -23.92 18.74
N ASN A 173 22.33 -23.29 17.92
CA ASN A 173 21.82 -23.85 16.67
C ASN A 173 22.68 -23.45 15.46
N VAL A 174 23.81 -22.77 15.68
CA VAL A 174 24.72 -22.35 14.62
C VAL A 174 25.78 -23.41 14.36
N THR A 175 25.91 -23.83 13.10
CA THR A 175 26.84 -24.87 12.65
C THR A 175 27.57 -24.42 11.40
N VAL A 176 28.84 -24.82 11.25
CA VAL A 176 29.58 -24.59 10.00
C VAL A 176 29.20 -25.66 8.98
N ASP A 177 28.70 -25.25 7.81
CA ASP A 177 28.45 -26.13 6.67
C ASP A 177 29.79 -26.57 6.08
N VAL A 178 30.08 -27.87 6.16
CA VAL A 178 31.39 -28.43 5.79
C VAL A 178 31.73 -28.23 4.31
N PRO A 179 30.81 -28.38 3.34
CA PRO A 179 31.09 -28.13 1.92
C PRO A 179 31.39 -26.66 1.56
N SER A 180 30.69 -25.70 2.17
CA SER A 180 30.85 -24.26 1.85
C SER A 180 31.78 -23.50 2.79
N GLY A 181 32.04 -24.05 3.99
CA GLY A 181 32.78 -23.37 5.07
C GLY A 181 32.00 -22.24 5.74
N ALA A 182 30.70 -22.10 5.46
CA ALA A 182 29.88 -20.98 5.96
C ALA A 182 29.13 -21.34 7.26
N GLU A 183 28.93 -20.37 8.15
CA GLU A 183 28.19 -20.56 9.42
C GLU A 183 26.68 -20.42 9.22
N HIS A 184 25.90 -21.48 9.47
CA HIS A 184 24.44 -21.52 9.39
C HIS A 184 23.78 -21.57 10.74
N GLY A 185 22.92 -20.60 11.03
CA GLY A 185 22.05 -20.59 12.19
C GLY A 185 20.65 -21.04 11.83
N ARG A 186 20.20 -22.16 12.40
CA ARG A 186 18.85 -22.69 12.16
C ARG A 186 17.81 -21.82 12.86
N LEU A 187 16.76 -21.45 12.12
CA LEU A 187 15.54 -20.90 12.73
C LEU A 187 15.04 -21.87 13.81
N ASP A 188 14.58 -21.35 14.94
CA ASP A 188 13.94 -22.16 15.97
C ASP A 188 12.47 -22.36 15.61
N PRO A 189 12.04 -23.55 15.12
CA PRO A 189 10.63 -23.80 14.85
C PRO A 189 9.79 -23.82 16.13
N ASN A 190 10.40 -23.71 17.33
CA ASN A 190 9.69 -23.49 18.58
C ASN A 190 9.37 -22.00 18.85
N PHE A 191 9.96 -21.10 18.07
CA PHE A 191 9.68 -19.67 18.17
C PHE A 191 8.29 -19.40 17.64
N ASN A 192 7.41 -18.97 18.53
CA ASN A 192 6.05 -18.57 18.19
C ASN A 192 5.84 -17.09 18.60
N PRO A 193 5.95 -16.14 17.67
CA PRO A 193 5.71 -14.72 17.95
C PRO A 193 4.23 -14.40 18.19
N THR A 194 3.33 -15.34 17.87
CA THR A 194 1.88 -15.22 18.09
C THR A 194 1.43 -15.82 19.43
N SER A 195 2.32 -16.46 20.20
CA SER A 195 1.94 -17.09 21.46
C SER A 195 1.44 -16.04 22.46
N ALA A 196 0.14 -16.05 22.75
CA ALA A 196 -0.38 -15.43 23.95
C ALA A 196 0.05 -16.28 25.13
N ASN A 197 0.74 -15.72 26.11
CA ASN A 197 1.19 -16.42 27.33
C ASN A 197 -0.01 -16.67 28.27
N GLN A 198 -1.11 -17.19 27.73
CA GLN A 198 -2.44 -17.26 28.36
C GLN A 198 -2.98 -15.90 28.81
N THR A 199 -2.34 -14.81 28.36
CA THR A 199 -2.72 -13.41 28.60
C THR A 199 -3.78 -12.90 27.63
N GLY A 200 -4.13 -13.69 26.60
CA GLY A 200 -4.94 -13.23 25.47
C GLY A 200 -4.15 -12.42 24.44
N LEU A 201 -3.18 -11.61 24.86
CA LEU A 201 -2.37 -10.77 23.97
C LEU A 201 -1.42 -11.59 23.07
N ALA A 202 -1.63 -11.54 21.75
CA ALA A 202 -0.56 -11.87 20.79
C ALA A 202 0.68 -11.00 21.11
N PHE A 203 1.89 -11.57 20.97
CA PHE A 203 3.16 -10.93 21.36
C PHE A 203 3.44 -10.84 22.88
N ALA A 204 2.78 -11.64 23.71
CA ALA A 204 3.13 -11.74 25.13
C ALA A 204 4.58 -12.20 25.30
N THR A 205 5.37 -11.45 26.06
CA THR A 205 6.77 -11.75 26.36
C THR A 205 6.88 -13.03 27.18
N LEU A 206 7.09 -14.18 26.55
CA LEU A 206 7.50 -15.40 27.26
C LEU A 206 8.88 -15.13 27.87
N GLY A 207 8.94 -15.03 29.21
CA GLY A 207 10.12 -14.55 29.94
C GLY A 207 11.42 -15.35 29.73
N ALA A 208 11.35 -16.55 29.16
CA ALA A 208 12.52 -17.38 28.85
C ALA A 208 13.07 -17.19 27.43
N GLN A 209 12.32 -16.56 26.51
CA GLN A 209 12.66 -16.38 25.09
C GLN A 209 12.17 -14.99 24.62
N ARG A 210 12.67 -13.92 25.24
CA ARG A 210 12.25 -12.53 24.96
C ARG A 210 12.21 -12.26 23.44
N ARG A 211 11.29 -11.41 22.94
CA ARG A 211 11.57 -10.25 22.05
C ARG A 211 10.31 -9.62 21.41
N ASN A 212 9.89 -8.50 22.01
CA ASN A 212 9.19 -7.38 21.39
C ASN A 212 9.66 -6.12 22.14
N THR A 213 10.93 -5.83 21.96
CA THR A 213 11.72 -4.78 22.63
C THR A 213 11.36 -3.41 22.07
N ASP A 214 11.47 -2.35 22.86
CA ASP A 214 10.95 -1.04 22.46
C ASP A 214 11.63 -0.51 21.19
N SER A 215 12.93 -0.77 21.04
CA SER A 215 13.66 -0.49 19.81
C SER A 215 13.25 -1.36 18.61
N GLY A 216 12.87 -2.62 18.80
CA GLY A 216 12.36 -3.50 17.74
C GLY A 216 10.96 -3.12 17.27
N LYS A 217 10.12 -2.61 18.19
CA LYS A 217 8.80 -2.03 17.90
C LYS A 217 8.88 -0.79 17.00
N THR A 218 10.07 -0.18 16.85
CA THR A 218 10.29 0.98 15.97
C THR A 218 10.56 0.62 14.51
N GLY A 219 10.66 -0.66 14.15
CA GLY A 219 10.87 -1.08 12.76
C GLY A 219 12.22 -0.64 12.19
N VAL A 220 12.25 -0.15 10.94
CA VAL A 220 13.49 0.31 10.29
C VAL A 220 13.86 1.72 10.76
N ALA A 221 14.87 1.81 11.63
CA ALA A 221 15.38 3.06 12.19
C ALA A 221 16.69 3.56 11.56
N CYS A 222 17.09 4.79 11.90
CA CYS A 222 18.29 5.46 11.37
C CYS A 222 19.52 4.55 11.33
N MET A 223 19.74 3.75 12.39
CA MET A 223 20.92 2.91 12.50
C MET A 223 20.98 1.78 11.46
N VAL A 224 19.84 1.29 11.00
CA VAL A 224 19.80 0.25 9.95
C VAL A 224 20.49 0.73 8.67
N CYS A 225 20.34 2.02 8.35
CA CYS A 225 20.98 2.64 7.20
C CYS A 225 22.36 3.23 7.54
N HIS A 226 22.53 3.82 8.73
CA HIS A 226 23.67 4.66 9.07
C HIS A 226 24.78 4.01 9.90
N SER A 227 24.55 2.97 10.69
CA SER A 227 25.70 2.24 11.27
C SER A 227 26.28 1.22 10.31
N ALA A 228 25.70 1.12 9.09
CA ALA A 228 25.92 0.01 8.17
C ALA A 228 26.26 -1.24 8.99
N VAL A 229 25.29 -1.67 9.79
CA VAL A 229 25.47 -2.83 10.64
C VAL A 229 25.91 -3.96 9.70
N ASP A 230 27.21 -4.24 9.61
CA ASP A 230 27.85 -4.75 8.39
C ASP A 230 26.97 -5.84 7.77
N THR A 231 26.22 -5.50 6.73
CA THR A 231 24.94 -6.17 6.45
C THR A 231 25.19 -7.62 6.00
N ARG A 232 24.82 -8.58 6.88
CA ARG A 232 24.30 -9.96 6.63
C ARG A 232 24.21 -10.17 5.11
N ASP A 233 25.21 -10.80 4.53
CA ASP A 233 25.15 -11.24 3.13
C ASP A 233 25.03 -10.16 2.07
N THR A 234 25.82 -9.11 2.21
CA THR A 234 26.74 -8.98 1.08
C THR A 234 27.74 -10.15 1.16
N PRO A 235 28.06 -10.86 0.08
CA PRO A 235 29.10 -11.90 0.13
C PRO A 235 30.52 -11.32 0.39
N PHE A 236 30.63 -10.10 0.96
CA PHE A 236 31.84 -9.35 1.29
C PHE A 236 32.59 -9.84 2.52
N HIS A 237 32.32 -11.04 3.04
CA HIS A 237 33.31 -11.73 3.86
C HIS A 237 33.49 -13.20 3.47
N ASN A 238 34.48 -13.40 2.60
CA ASN A 238 35.41 -14.55 2.50
C ASN A 238 36.28 -14.50 1.22
N SER A 239 36.29 -13.38 0.50
CA SER A 239 37.26 -13.17 -0.59
C SER A 239 38.45 -12.35 -0.10
N SER A 240 39.64 -12.92 -0.22
CA SER A 240 40.90 -12.19 -0.11
C SER A 240 40.97 -11.07 -1.16
N ALA A 241 41.70 -10.02 -0.80
CA ALA A 241 41.84 -8.77 -1.54
C ALA A 241 41.77 -8.93 -3.06
N SER A 242 40.83 -8.22 -3.71
CA SER A 242 41.01 -7.89 -5.11
C SER A 242 42.31 -7.09 -5.22
N THR A 243 43.22 -7.51 -6.08
CA THR A 243 44.41 -6.75 -6.45
C THR A 243 44.00 -5.30 -6.82
N GLY A 244 44.28 -4.34 -5.94
CA GLY A 244 44.10 -2.90 -6.23
C GLY A 244 43.16 -2.07 -5.33
N GLY A 245 42.75 -2.51 -4.13
CA GLY A 245 42.07 -1.63 -3.16
C GLY A 245 40.59 -1.33 -3.41
N ARG A 246 39.90 -2.17 -4.21
CA ARG A 246 38.51 -1.95 -4.69
C ARG A 246 37.44 -2.80 -3.98
N GLY A 247 37.76 -3.38 -2.83
CA GLY A 247 36.88 -4.30 -2.10
C GLY A 247 36.81 -3.98 -0.60
N TYR A 248 35.81 -4.56 0.09
CA TYR A 248 35.70 -4.42 1.55
C TYR A 248 36.85 -5.11 2.27
N VAL A 249 37.43 -4.41 3.23
CA VAL A 249 38.45 -4.97 4.13
C VAL A 249 37.76 -5.53 5.39
N PRO A 250 38.04 -6.81 5.74
CA PRO A 250 37.64 -7.41 7.01
C PRO A 250 38.07 -6.60 8.24
N ALA A 251 37.18 -6.47 9.22
CA ALA A 251 37.50 -5.92 10.55
C ALA A 251 37.23 -7.01 11.60
N LEU A 252 38.29 -7.50 12.27
CA LEU A 252 38.18 -8.62 13.22
C LEU A 252 38.54 -8.15 14.64
N GLY A 253 37.64 -8.37 15.60
CA GLY A 253 37.87 -8.06 17.02
C GLY A 253 36.67 -7.41 17.70
N THR A 254 36.84 -7.03 18.96
CA THR A 254 35.81 -6.34 19.76
C THR A 254 35.89 -4.81 19.67
N GLN A 255 36.93 -4.26 19.01
CA GLN A 255 37.27 -2.83 19.02
C GLN A 255 36.69 -2.12 17.79
N PRO A 256 36.50 -0.78 17.81
CA PRO A 256 36.02 0.04 16.67
C PRO A 256 36.48 -0.46 15.31
N ARG A 257 35.63 -0.61 14.29
CA ARG A 257 36.12 -0.85 12.90
C ARG A 257 37.10 0.25 12.51
N ALA A 258 36.86 1.48 12.98
CA ALA A 258 37.82 2.59 12.92
C ALA A 258 39.24 2.21 13.38
N GLU A 259 39.36 1.38 14.41
CA GLU A 259 40.63 0.97 15.01
C GLU A 259 41.15 -0.35 14.43
N LEU A 260 40.27 -1.20 13.91
CA LEU A 260 40.61 -2.51 13.35
C LEU A 260 41.01 -2.45 11.86
N VAL A 261 40.48 -1.49 11.11
CA VAL A 261 40.78 -1.32 9.68
C VAL A 261 41.91 -0.31 9.52
N ALA A 262 42.90 -0.65 8.69
CA ALA A 262 44.01 0.24 8.41
C ALA A 262 43.48 1.58 7.88
N ALA A 263 44.13 2.68 8.25
CA ALA A 263 43.58 4.00 7.99
C ALA A 263 43.30 4.22 6.47
N ALA A 264 44.09 3.65 5.57
CA ALA A 264 43.89 3.77 4.12
C ALA A 264 42.58 3.13 3.62
N ASP A 265 42.00 2.20 4.39
CA ASP A 265 40.86 1.36 3.99
C ASP A 265 39.56 1.71 4.75
N GLN A 266 39.59 2.77 5.55
CA GLN A 266 38.46 3.25 6.35
C GLN A 266 37.34 3.86 5.47
N ASP A 267 37.70 4.67 4.46
CA ASP A 267 36.75 5.24 3.48
C ASP A 267 36.70 4.38 2.21
N ILE A 268 35.53 3.86 1.85
CA ILE A 268 35.29 3.09 0.62
C ILE A 268 34.73 4.04 -0.45
N LEU A 269 35.63 4.59 -1.27
CA LEU A 269 35.33 5.62 -2.26
C LEU A 269 35.00 5.07 -3.65
N GLU A 270 35.61 3.95 -4.03
CA GLU A 270 35.45 3.36 -5.36
C GLU A 270 34.24 2.43 -5.43
N VAL A 271 33.66 2.35 -6.63
CA VAL A 271 32.62 1.36 -6.93
C VAL A 271 33.23 -0.03 -6.88
N PRO A 272 32.68 -0.96 -6.08
CA PRO A 272 33.17 -2.33 -6.03
C PRO A 272 33.01 -3.06 -7.39
N ASP A 273 33.93 -3.97 -7.72
CA ASP A 273 33.89 -4.74 -8.98
C ASP A 273 32.62 -5.60 -9.07
N GLN A 274 31.70 -5.23 -9.96
CA GLN A 274 30.40 -5.90 -10.13
C GLN A 274 30.50 -7.39 -10.50
N LYS A 275 31.66 -7.89 -10.94
CA LYS A 275 31.90 -9.32 -11.19
C LYS A 275 32.36 -10.09 -9.96
N ALA A 276 32.72 -9.40 -8.89
CA ALA A 276 33.20 -10.07 -7.70
C ALA A 276 32.05 -10.85 -7.06
N ALA A 277 32.36 -12.06 -6.58
CA ALA A 277 31.38 -13.00 -6.03
C ALA A 277 30.61 -12.45 -4.82
N ASN A 278 31.09 -11.34 -4.28
CA ASN A 278 30.52 -10.55 -3.20
C ASN A 278 29.52 -9.46 -3.64
N LEU A 279 29.29 -9.34 -4.94
CA LEU A 279 28.40 -8.37 -5.60
C LEU A 279 27.40 -9.01 -6.56
N GLY A 280 27.58 -10.30 -6.88
CA GLY A 280 26.85 -11.00 -7.93
C GLY A 280 25.74 -11.90 -7.40
N TYR A 281 24.50 -11.56 -7.77
CA TYR A 281 23.26 -12.33 -7.63
C TYR A 281 22.69 -12.43 -6.22
N SER A 282 21.91 -11.41 -5.86
CA SER A 282 20.90 -11.46 -4.81
C SER A 282 19.84 -12.49 -5.18
N ILE A 283 19.95 -13.71 -4.65
CA ILE A 283 18.84 -14.67 -4.68
C ILE A 283 18.34 -14.82 -3.25
N GLY A 284 17.44 -13.90 -2.88
CA GLY A 284 16.31 -14.15 -1.98
C GLY A 284 16.53 -13.91 -0.48
N GLY A 285 16.14 -12.72 -0.02
CA GLY A 285 15.49 -12.54 1.28
C GLY A 285 16.36 -12.24 2.52
N GLY A 286 16.36 -10.99 2.96
CA GLY A 286 16.29 -10.63 4.39
C GLY A 286 17.55 -10.85 5.22
N ALA A 287 18.55 -9.98 5.06
CA ALA A 287 19.86 -10.13 5.65
C ALA A 287 20.43 -8.78 6.28
N PHE A 288 20.41 -8.59 7.63
CA PHE A 288 21.15 -7.67 8.57
C PHE A 288 21.98 -8.33 9.74
N ARG A 289 23.32 -8.34 9.69
CA ARG A 289 24.25 -8.97 10.67
C ARG A 289 24.60 -7.88 11.67
N LEU A 290 24.12 -7.99 12.90
CA LEU A 290 24.55 -7.13 14.00
C LEU A 290 25.87 -7.69 14.55
N SER A 291 27.01 -7.10 14.15
CA SER A 291 28.27 -7.38 14.81
C SER A 291 28.20 -6.82 16.24
N PRO A 292 28.61 -7.53 17.29
CA PRO A 292 28.62 -6.96 18.63
C PRO A 292 29.57 -5.78 18.79
N HIS A 293 30.50 -5.65 17.85
CA HIS A 293 31.31 -4.47 17.73
C HIS A 293 30.44 -3.24 17.37
N ALA A 294 29.62 -3.32 16.31
CA ALA A 294 28.66 -2.26 15.94
C ALA A 294 27.59 -1.98 17.02
N ILE A 295 27.38 -2.93 17.95
CA ILE A 295 26.49 -2.78 19.11
C ILE A 295 27.23 -2.29 20.36
N GLY A 296 28.57 -2.28 20.38
CA GLY A 296 29.37 -1.76 21.49
C GLY A 296 29.92 -0.37 21.23
N VAL A 297 30.26 -0.08 19.96
CA VAL A 297 30.70 1.23 19.46
C VAL A 297 30.20 1.36 18.02
N ALA A 298 29.33 2.34 17.74
CA ALA A 298 28.75 2.50 16.41
C ALA A 298 29.80 3.02 15.40
N ASP A 299 30.20 2.17 14.44
CA ASP A 299 30.82 2.65 13.21
C ASP A 299 29.73 3.24 12.32
N ARG A 300 29.62 4.57 12.27
CA ARG A 300 28.55 5.21 11.50
C ARG A 300 28.95 5.34 10.04
N ALA A 301 28.47 4.50 9.14
CA ALA A 301 28.55 4.78 7.71
C ALA A 301 27.86 6.12 7.37
N GLY A 302 28.63 7.02 6.77
CA GLY A 302 28.17 8.30 6.29
C GLY A 302 28.27 8.40 4.77
N PRO A 303 27.51 9.32 4.15
CA PRO A 303 27.84 9.79 2.80
C PRO A 303 29.10 10.68 2.80
N LEU A 304 29.73 10.85 3.98
CA LEU A 304 30.84 11.77 4.23
C LEU A 304 32.12 10.98 4.51
N THR A 305 33.25 11.50 4.07
CA THR A 305 34.55 10.87 4.32
C THR A 305 35.06 11.17 5.72
N LEU A 306 35.70 10.18 6.35
CA LEU A 306 36.41 10.42 7.60
C LEU A 306 37.66 11.29 7.35
N LYS A 307 38.33 11.05 6.22
CA LYS A 307 39.58 11.71 5.87
C LYS A 307 39.40 12.86 4.87
N PRO A 308 40.35 13.80 4.80
CA PRO A 308 40.35 14.82 3.75
C PRO A 308 40.60 14.17 2.39
N HIS A 309 39.65 14.34 1.48
CA HIS A 309 39.77 13.98 0.05
C HIS A 309 39.49 15.21 -0.83
N ALA A 310 39.78 16.42 -0.33
CA ALA A 310 39.30 17.69 -0.87
C ALA A 310 39.68 17.96 -2.35
N ASP A 311 40.70 17.27 -2.88
CA ASP A 311 41.13 17.37 -4.28
C ASP A 311 40.52 16.28 -5.20
N ALA A 312 39.73 15.35 -4.65
CA ALA A 312 39.11 14.23 -5.36
C ALA A 312 37.59 14.41 -5.49
N SER A 313 37.05 14.05 -6.66
CA SER A 313 35.62 14.08 -6.94
C SER A 313 34.98 12.72 -6.71
N ASP A 314 33.79 12.70 -6.12
CA ASP A 314 32.92 11.54 -6.05
C ASP A 314 32.43 11.22 -7.46
N SER A 315 33.15 10.31 -8.14
CA SER A 315 32.84 9.90 -9.52
C SER A 315 31.44 9.31 -9.67
N TYR A 316 30.90 8.71 -8.59
CA TYR A 316 29.59 8.09 -8.60
C TYR A 316 28.48 9.13 -8.61
N LEU A 317 28.46 9.99 -7.60
CA LEU A 317 27.50 11.08 -7.49
C LEU A 317 27.65 12.06 -8.66
N SER A 318 28.88 12.33 -9.10
CA SER A 318 29.12 13.14 -10.29
C SER A 318 28.49 12.54 -11.54
N GLY A 319 28.51 11.20 -11.67
CA GLY A 319 27.87 10.49 -12.77
C GLY A 319 26.34 10.51 -12.72
N VAL A 320 25.75 10.45 -11.52
CA VAL A 320 24.30 10.52 -11.28
C VAL A 320 23.76 11.93 -11.56
N PHE A 321 24.41 12.95 -11.00
CA PHE A 321 23.99 14.35 -11.10
C PHE A 321 24.53 15.08 -12.33
N LYS A 322 25.40 14.42 -13.12
CA LYS A 322 26.09 14.98 -14.30
C LYS A 322 26.81 16.30 -14.02
N THR A 323 27.21 16.50 -12.76
CA THR A 323 27.88 17.69 -12.26
C THR A 323 28.96 17.25 -11.28
N PRO A 324 30.18 17.82 -11.31
CA PRO A 324 31.23 17.45 -10.36
C PRO A 324 30.75 17.58 -8.90
N ALA A 325 30.80 16.47 -8.17
CA ALA A 325 30.52 16.40 -6.75
C ALA A 325 31.84 16.14 -6.01
N PRO A 326 32.25 16.98 -5.04
CA PRO A 326 33.41 16.69 -4.20
C PRO A 326 33.05 15.64 -3.13
N TYR A 327 34.05 14.90 -2.65
CA TYR A 327 33.87 14.16 -1.40
C TYR A 327 33.77 15.14 -0.23
N GLU A 328 32.69 15.04 0.53
CA GLU A 328 32.47 15.92 1.68
C GLU A 328 33.02 15.27 2.96
N GLN A 329 33.86 16.00 3.70
CA GLN A 329 34.51 15.46 4.91
C GLN A 329 33.65 15.64 6.16
N MET A 330 33.51 14.62 6.98
CA MET A 330 32.75 14.65 8.23
C MET A 330 33.47 15.43 9.34
N ASP A 331 32.70 16.11 10.21
CA ASP A 331 33.21 16.65 11.47
C ASP A 331 33.20 15.54 12.54
N THR A 332 34.40 15.05 12.90
CA THR A 332 34.58 13.95 13.84
C THR A 332 34.41 14.33 15.31
N SER A 333 34.17 15.62 15.62
CA SER A 333 34.01 16.08 17.00
C SER A 333 32.72 15.58 17.68
N LYS A 334 31.76 15.07 16.91
CA LYS A 334 30.45 14.58 17.40
C LYS A 334 30.38 13.07 17.47
N HIS A 335 30.63 12.39 16.35
CA HIS A 335 30.79 10.95 16.28
C HIS A 335 31.64 10.59 15.05
N GLN A 336 32.26 9.41 15.05
CA GLN A 336 33.00 8.90 13.90
C GLN A 336 32.06 8.34 12.83
N GLY A 337 32.57 8.25 11.61
CA GLY A 337 31.85 7.73 10.48
C GLY A 337 32.64 7.81 9.17
N PHE A 338 32.33 6.92 8.23
CA PHE A 338 33.15 6.67 7.04
C PHE A 338 32.35 6.82 5.76
N ARG A 339 33.01 7.22 4.67
CA ARG A 339 32.36 7.20 3.35
C ARG A 339 32.20 5.77 2.93
N GLN A 340 30.96 5.41 2.67
CA GLN A 340 30.64 4.09 2.17
C GLN A 340 29.78 4.26 0.90
N VAL A 341 30.26 3.73 -0.24
CA VAL A 341 29.60 3.89 -1.55
C VAL A 341 28.23 3.21 -1.65
N LEU A 342 28.00 2.08 -0.96
CA LEU A 342 26.71 1.36 -0.87
C LEU A 342 25.57 2.27 -0.36
N SER A 343 25.83 3.23 0.52
CA SER A 343 24.82 4.21 0.98
C SER A 343 24.20 5.04 -0.15
N THR A 344 24.87 5.10 -1.30
CA THR A 344 24.43 5.80 -2.52
C THR A 344 24.08 4.84 -3.66
N ARG A 345 23.85 3.56 -3.37
CA ARG A 345 23.68 2.48 -4.36
C ARG A 345 22.49 1.58 -4.09
N ALA A 346 21.79 1.18 -5.14
CA ALA A 346 20.59 0.36 -5.06
C ALA A 346 20.80 -1.02 -4.41
N GLU A 347 22.02 -1.56 -4.48
CA GLU A 347 22.45 -2.79 -3.80
C GLU A 347 22.16 -2.76 -2.29
N PHE A 348 22.14 -1.58 -1.66
CA PHE A 348 21.68 -1.44 -0.27
C PHE A 348 20.22 -1.89 -0.10
N CYS A 349 19.34 -1.51 -1.03
CA CYS A 349 17.91 -1.77 -0.96
C CYS A 349 17.55 -3.23 -1.28
N SER A 350 18.42 -3.98 -1.99
CA SER A 350 18.13 -5.38 -2.37
C SER A 350 18.02 -6.32 -1.17
N GLY A 351 18.62 -5.98 -0.02
CA GLY A 351 18.50 -6.77 1.21
C GLY A 351 17.06 -6.89 1.73
N CYS A 352 16.18 -5.95 1.37
CA CYS A 352 14.76 -5.96 1.71
C CYS A 352 13.83 -6.04 0.51
N HIS A 353 14.21 -5.48 -0.65
CA HIS A 353 13.33 -5.33 -1.82
C HIS A 353 13.65 -6.33 -2.96
N ASP A 354 14.09 -7.52 -2.59
CA ASP A 354 14.31 -8.68 -3.47
C ASP A 354 14.05 -9.99 -2.70
N VAL A 355 12.77 -10.25 -2.41
CA VAL A 355 12.30 -11.28 -1.48
C VAL A 355 11.79 -12.51 -2.24
N THR A 356 12.31 -13.67 -1.87
CA THR A 356 11.89 -14.98 -2.39
C THR A 356 11.31 -15.81 -1.27
N ASN A 357 10.22 -16.53 -1.53
CA ASN A 357 9.71 -17.52 -0.59
C ASN A 357 10.75 -18.66 -0.41
N PRO A 358 11.28 -18.88 0.82
CA PRO A 358 12.32 -19.88 1.06
C PRO A 358 11.76 -21.28 1.30
N LEU A 359 10.43 -21.45 1.48
CA LEU A 359 9.82 -22.74 1.79
C LEU A 359 10.05 -23.74 0.68
N THR A 360 10.31 -25.00 1.05
CA THR A 360 10.61 -26.07 0.10
C THR A 360 9.86 -27.34 0.44
N ILE A 361 8.55 -27.22 0.33
CA ILE A 361 7.58 -28.27 0.53
C ILE A 361 6.75 -28.39 -0.74
N LYS A 362 5.99 -29.48 -0.88
CA LYS A 362 4.89 -29.49 -1.83
C LYS A 362 3.66 -28.86 -1.20
N ASN A 363 2.95 -28.03 -1.96
CA ASN A 363 1.65 -27.54 -1.56
C ASN A 363 0.55 -28.61 -1.69
N SER A 364 -0.67 -28.26 -1.31
CA SER A 364 -1.85 -29.13 -1.35
C SER A 364 -2.16 -29.70 -2.74
N VAL A 365 -1.70 -29.05 -3.83
CA VAL A 365 -1.85 -29.51 -5.22
C VAL A 365 -0.62 -30.26 -5.76
N GLY A 366 0.36 -30.56 -4.90
CA GLY A 366 1.54 -31.36 -5.24
C GLY A 366 2.62 -30.60 -6.02
N ARG A 367 2.57 -29.26 -6.05
CA ARG A 367 3.58 -28.40 -6.67
C ARG A 367 4.59 -27.93 -5.65
N TRP A 368 5.83 -27.75 -6.09
CA TRP A 368 6.89 -27.27 -5.22
C TRP A 368 6.68 -25.80 -4.87
N VAL A 369 6.56 -25.57 -3.57
CA VAL A 369 6.65 -24.26 -2.93
C VAL A 369 8.13 -23.89 -2.89
N GLY A 370 8.41 -22.60 -3.04
CA GLY A 370 9.76 -22.06 -2.94
C GLY A 370 10.31 -21.52 -4.24
N GLY A 371 11.09 -20.45 -4.13
CA GLY A 371 11.59 -19.75 -5.31
C GLY A 371 10.56 -18.76 -5.87
N PHE A 372 9.35 -18.74 -5.33
CA PHE A 372 8.32 -17.78 -5.71
C PHE A 372 8.77 -16.35 -5.40
N PRO A 373 8.77 -15.44 -6.39
CA PRO A 373 9.15 -14.05 -6.19
C PRO A 373 8.06 -13.27 -5.46
N ILE A 374 8.28 -12.96 -4.17
CA ILE A 374 7.34 -12.15 -3.37
C ILE A 374 7.51 -10.66 -3.68
N GLU A 375 8.76 -10.19 -3.85
CA GLU A 375 9.08 -8.81 -4.23
C GLU A 375 10.36 -8.79 -5.05
N ARG A 376 10.39 -8.02 -6.15
CA ARG A 376 11.52 -7.99 -7.11
C ARG A 376 11.94 -6.58 -7.52
N THR A 377 11.56 -5.55 -6.76
CA THR A 377 11.77 -4.15 -7.14
C THR A 377 13.24 -3.83 -7.47
N TYR A 378 14.19 -4.40 -6.74
CA TYR A 378 15.61 -4.24 -7.07
C TYR A 378 15.99 -4.93 -8.39
N ALA A 379 15.58 -6.18 -8.60
CA ALA A 379 15.86 -6.93 -9.82
C ALA A 379 15.28 -6.21 -11.05
N GLU A 380 14.05 -5.71 -10.93
CA GLU A 380 13.35 -4.90 -11.95
C GLU A 380 14.09 -3.58 -12.26
N TRP A 381 14.62 -2.89 -11.25
CA TRP A 381 15.45 -1.72 -11.48
C TRP A 381 16.80 -2.09 -12.12
N SER A 382 17.42 -3.19 -11.69
CA SER A 382 18.75 -3.59 -12.14
C SER A 382 18.83 -3.91 -13.64
N SER A 383 17.70 -4.28 -14.25
CA SER A 383 17.52 -4.51 -15.68
C SER A 383 16.97 -3.29 -16.45
N SER A 384 16.68 -2.19 -15.76
CA SER A 384 16.12 -0.96 -16.32
C SER A 384 17.18 -0.08 -17.01
N ARG A 385 16.74 1.00 -17.67
CA ARG A 385 17.68 2.01 -18.21
C ARG A 385 18.46 2.82 -17.20
N TYR A 386 18.05 2.77 -15.94
CA TYR A 386 18.58 3.62 -14.89
C TYR A 386 19.84 3.01 -14.24
N ALA A 387 20.01 1.68 -14.33
CA ALA A 387 21.06 0.94 -13.64
C ALA A 387 22.35 0.82 -14.48
N ASP A 388 23.36 1.60 -14.13
CA ASP A 388 24.71 1.52 -14.70
C ASP A 388 25.45 0.25 -14.23
N ARG A 389 25.22 -0.86 -14.93
CA ARG A 389 25.70 -2.18 -14.53
C ARG A 389 26.23 -3.01 -15.69
N ALA A 390 27.26 -3.80 -15.42
CA ALA A 390 27.85 -4.74 -16.35
C ALA A 390 26.79 -5.74 -16.84
N GLY A 391 26.65 -5.85 -18.15
CA GLY A 391 25.68 -6.76 -18.77
C GLY A 391 24.27 -6.19 -18.90
N ASN A 392 23.95 -5.03 -18.30
CA ASN A 392 22.67 -4.37 -18.53
C ASN A 392 22.64 -3.71 -19.92
N LYS A 393 22.00 -4.37 -20.87
CA LYS A 393 21.87 -3.89 -22.26
C LYS A 393 20.90 -2.71 -22.41
N ASN A 394 20.08 -2.44 -21.39
CA ASN A 394 19.06 -1.41 -21.42
C ASN A 394 19.53 -0.08 -20.83
N PHE A 395 20.69 -0.06 -20.16
CA PHE A 395 21.24 1.13 -19.51
C PHE A 395 21.37 2.30 -20.48
N ASP A 396 20.81 3.44 -20.11
CA ASP A 396 20.94 4.70 -20.83
C ASP A 396 21.77 5.68 -19.97
N PRO A 397 22.98 6.06 -20.41
CA PRO A 397 23.84 7.00 -19.69
C PRO A 397 23.17 8.33 -19.38
N ALA A 398 22.15 8.76 -20.13
CA ALA A 398 21.39 9.98 -19.84
C ALA A 398 20.52 9.86 -18.58
N PHE A 399 20.22 8.64 -18.12
CA PHE A 399 19.27 8.38 -17.05
C PHE A 399 19.84 7.65 -15.81
N LYS A 400 21.17 7.57 -15.64
CA LYS A 400 21.82 6.91 -14.48
C LYS A 400 21.24 7.35 -13.12
N ARG A 401 20.59 6.42 -12.39
CA ARG A 401 20.07 6.60 -11.01
C ARG A 401 20.03 5.28 -10.25
N ASP A 402 20.23 5.35 -8.93
CA ASP A 402 19.92 4.29 -7.97
C ASP A 402 18.62 4.52 -7.21
N CYS A 403 18.18 3.48 -6.50
CA CYS A 403 17.06 3.51 -5.56
C CYS A 403 17.09 4.74 -4.65
N GLN A 404 18.18 5.00 -3.93
CA GLN A 404 18.28 6.15 -3.02
C GLN A 404 18.19 7.47 -3.78
N THR A 405 18.84 7.59 -4.92
CA THR A 405 18.82 8.85 -5.70
C THR A 405 17.46 9.14 -6.33
N CYS A 406 16.61 8.12 -6.52
CA CYS A 406 15.22 8.28 -6.93
C CYS A 406 14.26 8.49 -5.74
N HIS A 407 14.40 7.71 -4.67
CA HIS A 407 13.47 7.70 -3.53
C HIS A 407 13.82 8.69 -2.41
N MET A 408 15.05 9.20 -2.38
CA MET A 408 15.57 10.12 -1.35
C MET A 408 16.03 11.46 -1.94
N GLN A 409 15.52 11.84 -3.11
CA GLN A 409 15.63 13.19 -3.68
C GLN A 409 14.27 13.85 -3.84
N GLN A 410 13.26 13.29 -3.17
CA GLN A 410 11.93 13.85 -3.19
C GLN A 410 11.74 14.83 -2.04
N ASP A 411 10.94 15.84 -2.29
CA ASP A 411 10.46 16.80 -1.30
C ASP A 411 8.95 16.97 -1.52
N TYR A 412 8.28 17.65 -0.60
CA TYR A 412 6.87 17.95 -0.73
C TYR A 412 6.61 18.79 -2.01
N GLY A 413 5.64 18.34 -2.83
CA GLY A 413 5.37 18.93 -4.16
C GLY A 413 6.39 18.60 -5.24
N GLN A 414 7.52 17.96 -4.89
CA GLN A 414 8.60 17.61 -5.80
C GLN A 414 8.87 16.10 -5.68
N PRO A 415 7.98 15.25 -6.22
CA PRO A 415 8.13 13.80 -6.09
C PRO A 415 9.40 13.34 -6.79
N GLY A 416 10.04 12.28 -6.31
CA GLY A 416 11.28 11.76 -6.89
C GLY A 416 11.04 10.66 -7.93
N THR A 417 10.62 11.03 -9.14
CA THR A 417 10.35 10.08 -10.25
C THR A 417 11.27 10.40 -11.43
N ALA A 418 11.33 9.53 -12.44
CA ALA A 418 12.13 9.86 -13.61
C ALA A 418 11.58 11.07 -14.41
N HIS A 419 10.29 11.42 -14.27
CA HIS A 419 9.72 12.62 -14.92
C HIS A 419 10.12 13.92 -14.24
N THR A 420 10.35 13.89 -12.92
CA THR A 420 10.68 15.09 -12.13
C THR A 420 12.17 15.22 -11.89
N LEU A 421 12.89 14.11 -11.78
CA LEU A 421 14.34 14.07 -11.63
C LEU A 421 15.09 14.22 -12.96
N TYR A 422 14.38 14.24 -14.08
CA TYR A 422 14.92 14.55 -15.40
C TYR A 422 14.05 15.56 -16.14
N LYS A 423 14.64 16.66 -16.55
CA LYS A 423 14.00 17.63 -17.45
C LYS A 423 14.75 17.63 -18.77
N GLN A 424 14.10 17.14 -19.83
CA GLN A 424 14.68 17.07 -21.18
C GLN A 424 16.05 16.35 -21.22
N GLY A 425 16.18 15.24 -20.48
CA GLY A 425 17.42 14.47 -20.38
C GLY A 425 18.51 15.08 -19.47
N THR A 426 18.23 16.23 -18.84
CA THR A 426 19.12 16.83 -17.83
C THR A 426 18.65 16.42 -16.44
N PRO A 427 19.50 15.80 -15.60
CA PRO A 427 19.13 15.42 -14.25
C PRO A 427 18.90 16.64 -13.35
N ALA A 428 17.95 16.54 -12.43
CA ALA A 428 17.85 17.44 -11.28
C ALA A 428 19.11 17.32 -10.42
N GLY A 429 19.61 18.47 -9.96
CA GLY A 429 20.75 18.54 -9.03
C GLY A 429 20.42 17.96 -7.65
N PRO A 430 21.44 17.69 -6.82
CA PRO A 430 21.24 17.20 -5.46
C PRO A 430 20.50 18.23 -4.60
N LEU A 431 19.82 17.73 -3.56
CA LEU A 431 19.38 18.57 -2.45
C LEU A 431 20.61 19.05 -1.67
N VAL A 432 20.63 20.33 -1.29
CA VAL A 432 21.75 20.93 -0.52
C VAL A 432 21.20 21.66 0.68
N ASP A 433 21.59 21.23 1.89
CA ASP A 433 21.21 21.92 3.13
C ASP A 433 22.08 21.51 4.33
N ARG A 434 21.84 22.10 5.50
CA ARG A 434 22.44 21.70 6.78
C ARG A 434 21.70 20.49 7.33
N VAL A 435 22.40 19.37 7.39
CA VAL A 435 21.87 18.10 7.93
C VAL A 435 21.94 18.01 9.45
N ALA A 436 22.73 18.87 10.10
CA ALA A 436 22.92 18.87 11.55
C ALA A 436 23.04 20.29 12.13
N ASN A 437 22.68 20.44 13.40
CA ASN A 437 22.82 21.69 14.13
C ASN A 437 24.30 22.14 14.18
N GLY A 438 24.57 23.33 13.65
CA GLY A 438 25.92 23.90 13.61
C GLY A 438 26.83 23.38 12.49
N SER A 439 26.35 22.50 11.59
CA SER A 439 27.14 22.01 10.45
C SER A 439 27.04 22.93 9.22
N PRO A 440 28.02 22.87 8.28
CA PRO A 440 27.91 23.54 6.99
C PRO A 440 26.85 22.87 6.09
N SER A 441 26.33 23.63 5.12
CA SER A 441 25.44 23.09 4.08
C SER A 441 26.16 22.12 3.17
N ARG A 442 25.49 21.03 2.81
CA ARG A 442 26.04 19.85 2.15
C ARG A 442 25.02 19.19 1.24
N THR A 443 25.47 18.38 0.30
CA THR A 443 24.59 17.46 -0.43
C THR A 443 23.94 16.50 0.55
N TYR A 444 22.61 16.37 0.52
CA TYR A 444 21.88 15.44 1.38
C TYR A 444 20.80 14.67 0.64
N PHE A 445 20.34 13.58 1.26
CA PHE A 445 19.25 12.75 0.78
C PHE A 445 18.08 12.86 1.76
N SER A 446 16.89 13.14 1.25
CA SER A 446 15.70 13.28 2.09
C SER A 446 15.30 11.93 2.69
N HIS A 447 14.74 11.95 3.89
CA HIS A 447 14.26 10.75 4.56
C HIS A 447 12.74 10.55 4.42
N HIS A 448 12.14 11.20 3.43
CA HIS A 448 10.78 10.95 2.99
C HIS A 448 10.72 9.61 2.26
N PHE A 449 10.74 8.49 2.99
CA PHE A 449 10.61 7.17 2.37
C PHE A 449 9.16 6.86 2.04
N VAL A 450 8.80 7.05 0.77
CA VAL A 450 7.45 6.78 0.27
C VAL A 450 7.48 6.05 -1.08
N GLY A 451 6.63 5.02 -1.17
CA GLY A 451 6.29 4.32 -2.40
C GLY A 451 4.92 4.76 -2.93
N GLY A 452 4.27 3.93 -3.75
CA GLY A 452 2.89 4.18 -4.19
C GLY A 452 1.81 3.95 -3.12
N ASN A 453 2.16 3.83 -1.83
CA ASN A 453 1.20 3.49 -0.78
C ASN A 453 0.58 4.75 -0.17
N ALA A 454 -0.59 5.14 -0.67
CA ALA A 454 -1.35 6.29 -0.15
C ALA A 454 -2.36 5.89 0.95
N TYR A 455 -2.61 4.59 1.13
CA TYR A 455 -3.66 4.09 2.03
C TYR A 455 -3.13 3.79 3.43
N VAL A 456 -2.07 2.98 3.53
CA VAL A 456 -1.52 2.53 4.83
C VAL A 456 -1.04 3.69 5.70
N PRO A 457 -0.33 4.73 5.20
CA PRO A 457 0.11 5.86 6.02
C PRO A 457 -1.02 6.59 6.75
N ARG A 458 -2.25 6.48 6.26
CA ARG A 458 -3.44 7.05 6.89
C ARG A 458 -4.04 6.11 7.93
N MET A 459 -4.08 4.80 7.67
CA MET A 459 -4.51 3.81 8.67
C MET A 459 -3.62 3.84 9.91
N ILE A 460 -2.31 4.01 9.73
CA ILE A 460 -1.34 4.05 10.84
C ILE A 460 -1.26 5.39 11.56
N GLY A 461 -1.93 6.44 11.06
CA GLY A 461 -1.96 7.81 11.60
C GLY A 461 -0.73 8.16 12.44
N ALA A 462 0.45 8.25 11.81
CA ALA A 462 1.76 8.12 12.48
C ALA A 462 1.79 8.76 13.87
N ASP A 463 1.81 7.90 14.88
CA ASP A 463 1.72 8.32 16.27
C ASP A 463 3.10 8.41 16.89
N THR A 464 3.56 9.65 17.02
CA THR A 464 4.39 10.05 18.13
C THR A 464 3.57 10.98 19.00
N ASP A 465 3.60 10.83 20.32
CA ASP A 465 2.95 11.77 21.24
C ASP A 465 3.52 13.19 21.04
N GLU A 466 2.96 14.17 21.76
CA GLU A 466 3.42 15.57 21.72
C GLU A 466 4.91 15.74 22.10
N TYR A 467 5.56 14.70 22.63
CA TYR A 467 6.96 14.65 23.03
C TYR A 467 7.84 13.79 22.08
N GLY A 468 7.28 13.26 20.99
CA GLY A 468 8.02 12.44 20.04
C GLY A 468 8.14 10.96 20.41
N ASN A 469 7.48 10.51 21.48
CA ASN A 469 7.52 9.10 21.88
C ASN A 469 6.56 8.28 21.02
N VAL A 470 7.02 7.10 20.60
CA VAL A 470 6.17 6.11 19.93
C VAL A 470 4.99 5.79 20.82
N GLN A 471 3.78 6.06 20.35
CA GLN A 471 2.61 5.70 21.13
C GLN A 471 2.32 4.21 21.08
N ALA A 472 1.65 3.74 22.13
CA ALA A 472 1.30 2.33 22.26
C ALA A 472 0.42 1.88 21.08
N TYR A 473 0.62 0.63 20.67
CA TYR A 473 -0.22 0.00 19.65
C TYR A 473 -1.70 0.25 19.94
N PRO A 474 -2.52 0.56 18.93
CA PRO A 474 -3.91 0.21 19.03
C PRO A 474 -3.97 -1.29 19.27
N GLU A 475 -4.61 -1.68 20.38
CA GLU A 475 -4.92 -3.06 20.66
C GLU A 475 -5.82 -3.55 19.51
N LEU A 476 -5.20 -4.25 18.55
CA LEU A 476 -5.96 -5.15 17.70
C LEU A 476 -6.61 -6.14 18.65
N SER A 477 -7.90 -6.43 18.46
CA SER A 477 -8.55 -7.51 19.19
C SER A 477 -7.63 -8.73 19.22
N GLU A 478 -7.46 -9.35 20.39
CA GLU A 478 -6.67 -10.58 20.61
C GLU A 478 -7.09 -11.74 19.67
N PHE A 479 -8.26 -11.57 19.04
CA PHE A 479 -8.90 -12.46 18.10
C PHE A 479 -8.82 -11.98 16.64
N SER A 480 -7.94 -11.03 16.32
CA SER A 480 -7.87 -10.40 15.00
C SER A 480 -7.34 -11.34 13.93
N PHE A 481 -8.19 -12.23 13.43
CA PHE A 481 -7.85 -13.15 12.36
C PHE A 481 -9.05 -13.35 11.47
N SER A 482 -8.98 -12.77 10.27
CA SER A 482 -9.98 -12.94 9.21
C SER A 482 -10.18 -14.43 8.92
N SER A 483 -11.34 -14.93 9.30
CA SER A 483 -11.86 -16.20 8.82
C SER A 483 -12.27 -16.02 7.35
N SER A 484 -11.93 -17.00 6.49
CA SER A 484 -12.52 -17.10 5.15
C SER A 484 -13.98 -17.57 5.19
N ASP A 485 -14.47 -17.96 6.37
CA ASP A 485 -15.87 -18.25 6.67
C ASP A 485 -16.51 -17.03 7.37
N GLU A 486 -17.40 -16.36 6.64
CA GLU A 486 -18.16 -15.17 7.09
C GLU A 486 -19.11 -15.45 8.26
N LYS A 487 -19.34 -16.73 8.61
CA LYS A 487 -20.18 -17.11 9.77
C LYS A 487 -19.41 -17.16 11.09
N SER A 488 -18.08 -17.05 11.05
CA SER A 488 -17.28 -16.97 12.26
C SER A 488 -17.38 -15.57 12.86
N VAL A 489 -17.62 -15.43 14.17
CA VAL A 489 -17.46 -14.12 14.85
C VAL A 489 -16.03 -13.58 14.81
N TYR A 490 -15.05 -14.37 14.37
CA TYR A 490 -13.69 -13.91 14.06
C TYR A 490 -13.51 -13.38 12.64
N ALA A 491 -14.51 -13.51 11.77
CA ALA A 491 -14.55 -12.75 10.54
C ALA A 491 -14.40 -11.23 10.81
N ASN A 492 -14.76 -10.78 12.03
CA ASN A 492 -14.87 -9.39 12.41
C ASN A 492 -13.81 -8.88 13.41
N ALA A 493 -12.53 -9.08 13.09
CA ALA A 493 -11.43 -8.42 13.80
C ALA A 493 -11.60 -6.89 13.85
N PHE A 494 -11.83 -6.29 15.02
CA PHE A 494 -11.93 -4.83 15.21
C PHE A 494 -10.79 -4.27 16.07
N TRP A 495 -10.43 -3.00 15.84
CA TRP A 495 -9.50 -2.24 16.67
C TRP A 495 -10.25 -1.80 17.94
N THR A 496 -9.72 -2.07 19.14
CA THR A 496 -10.41 -1.69 20.39
C THR A 496 -10.23 -0.20 20.76
N HIS A 497 -9.40 0.54 20.01
CA HIS A 497 -9.06 1.95 20.24
C HIS A 497 -9.14 2.83 18.98
N THR A 498 -10.24 2.77 18.22
CA THR A 498 -10.44 3.57 16.99
C THR A 498 -10.60 5.08 17.26
N GLU A 499 -10.82 5.47 18.51
CA GLU A 499 -10.99 6.86 18.96
C GLU A 499 -9.69 7.67 19.01
N ARG A 500 -8.52 7.01 18.96
CA ARG A 500 -7.20 7.67 18.94
C ARG A 500 -6.61 7.63 17.54
N ARG A 501 -7.12 8.50 16.66
CA ARG A 501 -6.55 8.69 15.32
C ARG A 501 -5.44 9.72 15.41
N GLY A 502 -4.21 9.31 15.11
CA GLY A 502 -3.08 10.23 15.08
C GLY A 502 -3.13 11.18 13.90
N ALA A 503 -2.19 12.13 13.91
CA ALA A 503 -1.99 13.11 12.86
C ALA A 503 -1.93 12.46 11.45
N LEU A 504 -2.74 12.92 10.48
CA LEU A 504 -2.52 12.59 9.06
C LEU A 504 -1.06 12.88 8.68
N THR A 505 -0.47 11.95 7.97
CA THR A 505 0.92 12.03 7.57
C THR A 505 1.01 12.71 6.22
N GLN A 506 2.12 13.42 5.97
CA GLN A 506 2.40 13.96 4.64
C GLN A 506 2.68 12.86 3.61
N GLN A 507 2.89 11.62 4.06
CA GLN A 507 3.27 10.47 3.23
C GLN A 507 2.16 10.02 2.28
N ALA A 508 0.89 10.04 2.71
CA ALA A 508 -0.23 9.70 1.82
C ALA A 508 -0.32 10.65 0.62
N ARG A 509 -0.09 11.95 0.88
CA ARG A 509 -0.02 12.98 -0.14
C ARG A 509 1.20 12.82 -1.05
N LEU A 510 2.38 12.61 -0.47
CA LEU A 510 3.61 12.33 -1.22
C LEU A 510 3.48 11.10 -2.13
N ALA A 511 2.83 10.04 -1.65
CA ALA A 511 2.56 8.84 -2.45
C ALA A 511 1.70 9.19 -3.68
N TRP A 512 0.66 10.01 -3.50
CA TRP A 512 -0.16 10.47 -4.61
C TRP A 512 0.62 11.36 -5.58
N ASP A 513 1.47 12.27 -5.08
CA ASP A 513 2.38 13.08 -5.90
C ASP A 513 3.31 12.22 -6.75
N ARG A 514 3.90 11.16 -6.17
CA ARG A 514 4.71 10.20 -6.93
C ARG A 514 3.88 9.50 -8.00
N LEU A 515 2.72 8.93 -7.62
CA LEU A 515 1.89 8.14 -8.53
C LEU A 515 1.43 8.93 -9.76
N ARG A 516 1.16 10.24 -9.62
CA ARG A 516 0.80 11.10 -10.75
C ARG A 516 1.96 11.46 -11.67
N ASN A 517 3.19 11.08 -11.33
CA ASN A 517 4.41 11.45 -12.06
C ASN A 517 5.20 10.24 -12.55
N VAL A 518 4.58 9.05 -12.65
CA VAL A 518 5.29 7.82 -13.05
C VAL A 518 4.87 7.22 -14.39
N LEU A 519 3.73 7.62 -14.96
CA LEU A 519 3.21 7.08 -16.21
C LEU A 519 3.04 8.16 -17.28
N GLY A 520 3.05 7.74 -18.54
CA GLY A 520 2.47 8.50 -19.65
C GLY A 520 1.15 7.87 -20.08
N LEU A 521 0.16 8.71 -20.38
CA LEU A 521 -1.12 8.30 -20.95
C LEU A 521 -1.39 9.10 -22.22
N GLU A 522 -1.78 8.42 -23.29
CA GLU A 522 -2.26 9.00 -24.53
C GLU A 522 -3.62 8.36 -24.87
N VAL A 523 -4.58 9.18 -25.31
CA VAL A 523 -5.87 8.71 -25.85
C VAL A 523 -6.16 9.47 -27.13
N THR A 524 -6.49 8.73 -28.19
CA THR A 524 -6.89 9.27 -29.48
C THR A 524 -8.12 8.52 -29.99
N GLY A 525 -8.83 9.15 -30.92
CA GLY A 525 -9.99 8.58 -31.59
C GLY A 525 -10.29 9.36 -32.87
N PRO A 526 -11.39 9.07 -33.58
CA PRO A 526 -11.80 9.89 -34.70
C PRO A 526 -12.08 11.33 -34.24
N GLN A 527 -11.74 12.31 -35.09
CA GLN A 527 -12.11 13.70 -34.84
C GLN A 527 -13.60 13.94 -35.08
N HIS A 528 -14.18 13.21 -36.03
CA HIS A 528 -15.56 13.31 -36.47
C HIS A 528 -16.18 11.92 -36.61
N THR A 529 -17.45 11.76 -36.25
CA THR A 529 -18.19 10.52 -36.46
C THR A 529 -19.69 10.75 -36.63
N ALA A 530 -20.37 9.88 -37.37
CA ALA A 530 -21.82 9.98 -37.56
C ALA A 530 -22.61 9.41 -36.36
N PRO A 531 -23.82 9.92 -36.06
CA PRO A 531 -24.75 9.26 -35.15
C PRO A 531 -25.07 7.83 -35.61
N GLY A 532 -25.22 6.89 -34.67
CA GLY A 532 -25.47 5.47 -34.96
C GLY A 532 -24.23 4.65 -35.29
N SER A 533 -23.02 5.18 -35.05
CA SER A 533 -21.75 4.51 -35.35
C SER A 533 -21.00 4.05 -34.09
N LEU A 534 -19.91 3.29 -34.29
CA LEU A 534 -18.88 3.04 -33.30
C LEU A 534 -17.67 3.94 -33.60
N ALA A 535 -17.19 4.66 -32.60
CA ALA A 535 -15.99 5.49 -32.71
C ALA A 535 -14.80 4.81 -32.01
N PRO A 536 -13.88 4.17 -32.76
CA PRO A 536 -12.77 3.43 -32.17
C PRO A 536 -11.78 4.36 -31.46
N LEU A 537 -11.27 3.91 -30.32
CA LEU A 537 -10.28 4.60 -29.51
C LEU A 537 -8.95 3.85 -29.56
N GLN A 538 -7.86 4.62 -29.53
CA GLN A 538 -6.53 4.11 -29.25
C GLN A 538 -6.05 4.70 -27.93
N VAL A 539 -5.74 3.83 -26.96
CA VAL A 539 -5.22 4.24 -25.65
C VAL A 539 -3.83 3.64 -25.48
N LYS A 540 -2.84 4.48 -25.15
CA LYS A 540 -1.48 4.03 -24.87
C LYS A 540 -1.08 4.42 -23.45
N VAL A 541 -0.64 3.43 -22.67
CA VAL A 541 -0.09 3.63 -21.32
C VAL A 541 1.40 3.29 -21.36
N THR A 542 2.24 4.15 -20.81
CA THR A 542 3.71 3.99 -20.82
C THR A 542 4.27 4.11 -19.42
N ASN A 543 5.10 3.14 -18.99
CA ASN A 543 5.91 3.26 -17.79
C ASN A 543 7.24 3.97 -18.10
N SER A 544 7.21 5.29 -17.99
CA SER A 544 8.34 6.17 -18.26
C SER A 544 8.99 6.73 -16.99
N GLY A 545 8.37 6.56 -15.82
CA GLY A 545 8.72 7.31 -14.62
C GLY A 545 9.04 6.52 -13.34
N THR A 546 8.71 5.22 -13.23
CA THR A 546 8.88 4.49 -11.96
C THR A 546 10.33 4.06 -11.66
N GLY A 547 11.11 3.68 -12.67
CA GLY A 547 12.46 3.14 -12.50
C GLY A 547 12.55 1.60 -12.46
N HIS A 548 11.42 0.92 -12.25
CA HIS A 548 11.24 -0.54 -12.12
C HIS A 548 9.87 -0.91 -12.75
N ASN A 549 9.32 -2.12 -12.55
CA ASN A 549 8.02 -2.44 -13.16
C ASN A 549 6.88 -1.61 -12.55
N PHE A 550 5.73 -1.55 -13.21
CA PHE A 550 4.55 -0.84 -12.74
C PHE A 550 3.27 -1.69 -12.90
N PRO A 551 2.48 -1.88 -11.83
CA PRO A 551 2.82 -1.64 -10.42
C PRO A 551 4.04 -2.50 -9.99
N THR A 552 4.80 -2.09 -8.96
CA THR A 552 5.89 -2.90 -8.35
C THR A 552 5.62 -3.15 -6.86
N GLY A 553 6.49 -3.89 -6.20
CA GLY A 553 6.47 -4.21 -4.78
C GLY A 553 5.84 -5.57 -4.58
N PHE A 554 5.08 -5.74 -3.49
CA PHE A 554 4.16 -6.85 -3.29
C PHE A 554 3.11 -6.91 -4.43
N PRO A 555 3.29 -7.78 -5.43
CA PRO A 555 2.63 -7.63 -6.72
C PRO A 555 1.18 -8.13 -6.69
N GLU A 556 0.85 -9.12 -5.86
CA GLU A 556 -0.53 -9.58 -5.66
C GLU A 556 -1.36 -8.58 -4.85
N GLY A 557 -0.70 -7.73 -4.05
CA GLY A 557 -1.36 -6.68 -3.30
C GLY A 557 -1.74 -5.46 -4.12
N ARG A 558 -1.12 -5.22 -5.27
CA ARG A 558 -1.22 -3.92 -5.96
C ARG A 558 -1.85 -4.08 -7.33
N VAL A 559 -2.78 -3.19 -7.64
CA VAL A 559 -3.46 -3.19 -8.93
C VAL A 559 -3.58 -1.77 -9.46
N ALA A 560 -3.33 -1.63 -10.75
CA ALA A 560 -3.71 -0.46 -11.52
C ALA A 560 -4.59 -0.89 -12.70
N TRP A 561 -5.39 0.03 -13.23
CA TRP A 561 -6.26 -0.29 -14.37
C TRP A 561 -6.59 0.94 -15.18
N LEU A 562 -6.94 0.70 -16.45
CA LEU A 562 -7.45 1.71 -17.35
C LEU A 562 -8.97 1.85 -17.18
N SER A 563 -9.44 3.08 -16.96
CA SER A 563 -10.84 3.46 -17.08
C SER A 563 -11.04 4.32 -18.33
N VAL A 564 -12.14 4.07 -19.04
CA VAL A 564 -12.56 4.88 -20.19
C VAL A 564 -14.04 5.21 -20.04
N ARG A 565 -14.37 6.49 -20.14
CA ARG A 565 -15.74 7.01 -20.10
C ARG A 565 -15.97 7.94 -21.28
N ALA A 566 -17.21 7.97 -21.78
CA ALA A 566 -17.62 8.90 -22.81
C ALA A 566 -18.90 9.62 -22.37
N VAL A 567 -19.01 10.91 -22.62
CA VAL A 567 -20.15 11.75 -22.24
C VAL A 567 -20.55 12.60 -23.44
N ASP A 568 -21.84 12.57 -23.78
CA ASP A 568 -22.44 13.56 -24.68
C ASP A 568 -22.54 14.90 -23.96
N LEU A 569 -21.75 15.89 -24.40
CA LEU A 569 -21.66 17.19 -23.74
C LEU A 569 -22.95 18.02 -23.83
N ALA A 570 -23.84 17.74 -24.80
CA ALA A 570 -25.11 18.47 -24.91
C ALA A 570 -26.10 18.05 -23.82
N THR A 571 -26.13 16.76 -23.49
CA THR A 571 -27.10 16.20 -22.53
C THR A 571 -26.49 15.92 -21.16
N GLY A 572 -25.17 15.76 -21.09
CA GLY A 572 -24.47 15.25 -19.90
C GLY A 572 -24.62 13.74 -19.73
N ARG A 573 -25.21 13.05 -20.72
CA ARG A 573 -25.46 11.61 -20.66
C ARG A 573 -24.17 10.84 -20.92
N GLN A 574 -23.85 9.92 -20.02
CA GLN A 574 -22.78 8.95 -20.25
C GLN A 574 -23.16 8.00 -21.39
N LEU A 575 -22.24 7.81 -22.33
CA LEU A 575 -22.36 6.92 -23.46
C LEU A 575 -21.71 5.57 -23.16
N ALA A 576 -22.18 4.54 -23.87
CA ALA A 576 -21.64 3.21 -23.72
C ALA A 576 -20.30 3.07 -24.45
N ILE A 577 -19.44 2.20 -23.91
CA ILE A 577 -18.19 1.75 -24.53
C ILE A 577 -18.40 0.32 -24.97
N ASP A 578 -18.16 0.07 -26.25
CA ASP A 578 -18.05 -1.27 -26.83
C ASP A 578 -16.63 -1.78 -26.63
N ASP A 579 -16.50 -3.00 -26.11
CA ASP A 579 -15.24 -3.68 -25.86
C ASP A 579 -15.17 -4.93 -26.74
N SER A 580 -14.35 -4.85 -27.79
CA SER A 580 -14.26 -5.89 -28.82
C SER A 580 -13.66 -7.20 -28.32
N PHE A 581 -12.84 -7.15 -27.26
CA PHE A 581 -12.22 -8.34 -26.68
C PHE A 581 -13.21 -9.13 -25.82
N TRP A 582 -13.95 -8.46 -24.95
CA TRP A 582 -14.98 -9.11 -24.13
C TRP A 582 -16.33 -9.26 -24.84
N LYS A 583 -16.48 -8.64 -26.01
CA LYS A 583 -17.74 -8.60 -26.79
C LYS A 583 -18.90 -8.11 -25.94
N ARG A 584 -18.65 -7.05 -25.18
CA ARG A 584 -19.63 -6.44 -24.28
C ARG A 584 -19.73 -4.95 -24.56
N THR A 585 -20.88 -4.38 -24.22
CA THR A 585 -21.12 -2.95 -24.23
C THR A 585 -21.56 -2.52 -22.83
N SER A 586 -20.90 -1.52 -22.24
CA SER A 586 -21.17 -1.06 -20.87
C SER A 586 -21.12 0.46 -20.75
N PRO A 587 -21.81 1.09 -19.78
CA PRO A 587 -21.65 2.51 -19.47
C PRO A 587 -20.24 2.82 -18.95
N GLY A 588 -19.28 3.06 -19.85
CA GLY A 588 -17.86 3.15 -19.51
C GLY A 588 -17.22 1.80 -19.19
N VAL A 589 -15.92 1.81 -18.91
CA VAL A 589 -15.12 0.67 -18.42
C VAL A 589 -14.18 1.15 -17.31
N GLY A 590 -13.76 0.25 -16.42
CA GLY A 590 -12.79 0.56 -15.35
C GLY A 590 -13.40 1.26 -14.13
N GLY A 591 -14.71 1.14 -13.92
CA GLY A 591 -15.33 1.44 -12.63
C GLY A 591 -14.92 0.44 -11.55
N LEU A 592 -15.35 0.65 -10.31
CA LEU A 592 -15.26 -0.38 -9.28
C LEU A 592 -16.53 -1.23 -9.27
N THR A 593 -16.42 -2.51 -8.91
CA THR A 593 -17.58 -3.41 -8.76
C THR A 593 -18.47 -2.94 -7.62
N SER A 594 -19.80 -3.03 -7.79
CA SER A 594 -20.78 -2.70 -6.74
C SER A 594 -21.23 -3.91 -5.93
N GLU A 595 -20.89 -5.11 -6.38
CA GLU A 595 -21.26 -6.38 -5.77
C GLU A 595 -20.16 -7.40 -5.95
N ASP A 596 -20.26 -8.47 -5.18
CA ASP A 596 -19.43 -9.66 -5.29
C ASP A 596 -19.67 -10.38 -6.63
N MET A 597 -18.60 -10.78 -7.33
CA MET A 597 -18.72 -11.50 -8.61
C MET A 597 -17.55 -12.45 -8.89
N ILE A 598 -17.73 -13.36 -9.86
CA ILE A 598 -16.63 -14.21 -10.37
C ILE A 598 -15.78 -13.42 -11.34
N ASP A 599 -14.46 -13.46 -11.19
CA ASP A 599 -13.52 -12.80 -12.10
C ASP A 599 -13.49 -13.54 -13.48
N PRO A 600 -14.01 -12.92 -14.55
CA PRO A 600 -14.05 -13.52 -15.89
C PRO A 600 -12.65 -13.77 -16.49
N ASN A 601 -11.59 -13.19 -15.94
CA ASN A 601 -10.21 -13.45 -16.39
C ASN A 601 -9.73 -14.87 -16.07
N PHE A 602 -10.41 -15.58 -15.17
CA PHE A 602 -10.02 -16.92 -14.69
C PHE A 602 -11.19 -17.91 -14.78
N PRO A 603 -11.66 -18.24 -16.01
CA PRO A 603 -12.78 -19.14 -16.19
C PRO A 603 -12.48 -20.53 -15.62
N GLY A 604 -13.41 -21.09 -14.85
CA GLY A 604 -13.29 -22.42 -14.23
C GLY A 604 -12.62 -22.44 -12.85
N CYS A 605 -12.03 -21.33 -12.40
CA CYS A 605 -11.39 -21.24 -11.08
C CYS A 605 -12.34 -20.83 -9.94
N ASN A 606 -13.57 -20.39 -10.26
CA ASN A 606 -14.52 -19.81 -9.29
C ASN A 606 -13.90 -18.69 -8.42
N TRP A 607 -12.94 -17.94 -8.98
CA TRP A 607 -12.26 -16.86 -8.26
C TRP A 607 -13.23 -15.70 -8.04
N LYS A 608 -13.68 -15.52 -6.79
CA LYS A 608 -14.68 -14.51 -6.42
C LYS A 608 -14.00 -13.23 -5.94
N ILE A 609 -14.26 -12.12 -6.60
CA ILE A 609 -13.81 -10.77 -6.22
C ILE A 609 -14.95 -10.03 -5.48
N PRO A 610 -14.66 -9.29 -4.40
CA PRO A 610 -15.67 -8.58 -3.66
C PRO A 610 -16.13 -7.30 -4.39
N ALA A 611 -17.24 -6.72 -3.94
CA ALA A 611 -17.55 -5.31 -4.22
C ALA A 611 -16.33 -4.41 -3.92
N GLY A 612 -16.13 -3.35 -4.72
CA GLY A 612 -15.00 -2.44 -4.59
C GLY A 612 -13.73 -2.87 -5.31
N SER A 613 -13.77 -4.02 -5.98
CA SER A 613 -12.68 -4.49 -6.84
C SER A 613 -12.67 -3.72 -8.17
N PRO A 614 -11.51 -3.54 -8.82
CA PRO A 614 -11.48 -2.98 -10.18
C PRO A 614 -12.36 -3.79 -11.15
N ASP A 615 -13.05 -3.10 -12.07
CA ASP A 615 -13.83 -3.74 -13.15
C ASP A 615 -12.96 -4.81 -13.83
N PRO A 616 -13.28 -6.11 -13.67
CA PRO A 616 -12.38 -7.17 -14.11
C PRO A 616 -12.26 -7.23 -15.62
N PHE A 617 -13.18 -6.57 -16.34
CA PHE A 617 -13.15 -6.53 -17.78
C PHE A 617 -12.35 -5.33 -18.33
N ALA A 618 -11.93 -4.40 -17.47
CA ALA A 618 -10.97 -3.37 -17.84
C ALA A 618 -9.58 -3.98 -18.12
N TYR A 619 -8.69 -3.20 -18.72
CA TYR A 619 -7.29 -3.60 -18.81
C TYR A 619 -6.62 -3.40 -17.44
N LEU A 620 -6.34 -4.51 -16.76
CA LEU A 620 -5.70 -4.54 -15.44
C LEU A 620 -4.17 -4.70 -15.57
N PHE A 621 -3.43 -3.93 -14.78
CA PHE A 621 -2.00 -4.05 -14.52
C PHE A 621 -1.81 -4.68 -13.15
N ARG A 622 -1.43 -5.96 -13.10
CA ARG A 622 -1.18 -6.72 -11.85
C ARG A 622 -0.36 -7.98 -12.14
N ALA A 623 0.19 -8.59 -11.10
CA ALA A 623 0.66 -9.98 -11.18
C ALA A 623 -0.21 -10.86 -10.28
N VAL A 624 -0.48 -12.10 -10.70
CA VAL A 624 -1.39 -13.01 -10.00
C VAL A 624 -0.68 -14.33 -9.71
N ALA A 625 -0.56 -14.66 -8.42
CA ALA A 625 0.01 -15.92 -7.97
C ALA A 625 -0.89 -17.12 -8.29
N SER A 626 -0.29 -18.30 -8.34
CA SER A 626 -0.98 -19.59 -8.42
C SER A 626 -0.29 -20.61 -7.52
N GLN A 627 -1.05 -21.59 -7.02
CA GLN A 627 -0.46 -22.78 -6.40
C GLN A 627 0.17 -23.73 -7.45
N GLY A 628 0.10 -23.38 -8.74
CA GLY A 628 0.61 -24.17 -9.87
C GLY A 628 -0.42 -25.13 -10.47
N ASP A 629 -1.70 -24.89 -10.18
CA ASP A 629 -2.87 -25.56 -10.73
C ASP A 629 -3.53 -24.77 -11.89
N GLY A 630 -3.05 -23.56 -12.16
CA GLY A 630 -3.61 -22.68 -13.19
C GLY A 630 -4.72 -21.75 -12.68
N CYS A 631 -4.95 -21.69 -11.36
CA CYS A 631 -5.92 -20.80 -10.74
C CYS A 631 -5.28 -19.75 -9.81
N PRO A 632 -5.92 -18.56 -9.65
CA PRO A 632 -5.45 -17.54 -8.72
C PRO A 632 -5.43 -18.03 -7.28
N THR A 633 -4.48 -17.52 -6.47
CA THR A 633 -4.44 -17.78 -5.03
C THR A 633 -4.00 -16.54 -4.25
N LEU A 634 -4.47 -16.44 -3.00
CA LEU A 634 -3.94 -15.52 -1.99
C LEU A 634 -3.18 -16.26 -0.88
N ASP A 635 -2.98 -17.57 -1.00
CA ASP A 635 -2.16 -18.37 -0.08
C ASP A 635 -0.69 -18.28 -0.53
N LEU A 636 -0.15 -17.06 -0.52
CA LEU A 636 1.12 -16.70 -1.16
C LEU A 636 2.32 -17.45 -0.60
N VAL A 637 2.23 -17.83 0.68
CA VAL A 637 3.22 -18.66 1.36
C VAL A 637 3.33 -20.05 0.71
N TYR A 638 2.31 -20.48 -0.03
CA TYR A 638 2.26 -21.74 -0.78
C TYR A 638 2.19 -21.56 -2.30
N ALA A 639 2.38 -20.35 -2.80
CA ALA A 639 2.47 -20.08 -4.23
C ALA A 639 3.67 -20.80 -4.84
N ALA A 640 3.47 -21.32 -6.06
CA ALA A 640 4.49 -22.06 -6.80
C ALA A 640 4.87 -21.27 -8.06
N PRO A 641 6.17 -21.02 -8.32
CA PRO A 641 6.61 -20.38 -9.55
C PRO A 641 6.33 -21.27 -10.76
N LEU A 642 5.55 -20.77 -11.73
CA LEU A 642 5.10 -21.57 -12.89
C LEU A 642 6.23 -21.98 -13.84
N ASN A 643 7.36 -21.26 -13.82
CA ASN A 643 8.47 -21.46 -14.73
C ASN A 643 9.74 -22.03 -14.05
N LEU A 644 9.66 -22.45 -12.79
CA LEU A 644 10.78 -23.07 -12.08
C LEU A 644 11.17 -24.41 -12.73
N VAL A 645 12.47 -24.61 -12.95
CA VAL A 645 13.00 -25.84 -13.55
C VAL A 645 13.21 -26.90 -12.46
N THR A 646 12.61 -28.06 -12.69
CA THR A 646 12.64 -29.18 -11.76
C THR A 646 13.12 -30.48 -12.42
N ASN A 647 13.60 -31.44 -11.62
CA ASN A 647 13.83 -32.81 -12.08
C ASN A 647 12.52 -33.61 -12.22
N ARG A 648 12.61 -34.92 -12.52
CA ARG A 648 11.45 -35.81 -12.69
C ARG A 648 10.62 -36.01 -11.42
N GLN A 649 11.23 -35.85 -10.25
CA GLN A 649 10.60 -35.89 -8.93
C GLN A 649 10.02 -34.52 -8.52
N GLY A 650 10.15 -33.51 -9.38
CA GLY A 650 9.72 -32.14 -9.13
C GLY A 650 10.72 -31.30 -8.33
N LEU A 651 11.86 -31.85 -7.90
CA LEU A 651 12.82 -31.10 -7.09
C LEU A 651 13.49 -29.98 -7.90
N PRO A 652 13.66 -28.76 -7.35
CA PRO A 652 14.39 -27.68 -7.99
C PRO A 652 15.84 -28.10 -8.33
N ILE A 653 16.33 -27.68 -9.51
CA ILE A 653 17.68 -28.06 -9.98
C ILE A 653 18.52 -26.87 -10.45
N ASP A 654 19.82 -27.00 -10.24
CA ASP A 654 20.84 -26.05 -10.69
C ASP A 654 21.19 -26.23 -12.17
N ALA A 655 21.99 -25.30 -12.72
CA ALA A 655 22.42 -25.32 -14.13
C ALA A 655 23.16 -26.61 -14.57
N ARG A 656 23.62 -27.43 -13.63
CA ARG A 656 24.27 -28.74 -13.89
C ARG A 656 23.28 -29.91 -13.75
N GLY A 657 22.01 -29.63 -13.49
CA GLY A 657 20.96 -30.63 -13.26
C GLY A 657 21.00 -31.27 -11.87
N ARG A 658 21.78 -30.73 -10.92
CA ARG A 658 21.83 -31.24 -9.55
C ARG A 658 20.69 -30.65 -8.74
N VAL A 659 20.09 -31.48 -7.89
CA VAL A 659 19.07 -31.03 -6.93
C VAL A 659 19.65 -29.96 -6.02
N ILE A 660 18.84 -28.97 -5.70
CA ILE A 660 19.15 -27.93 -4.73
C ILE A 660 18.60 -28.40 -3.38
N ASP A 661 19.50 -28.80 -2.50
CA ASP A 661 19.23 -29.37 -1.19
C ASP A 661 20.38 -29.06 -0.22
N ARG A 662 20.38 -29.67 0.97
CA ARG A 662 21.45 -29.49 1.96
C ARG A 662 22.84 -29.89 1.46
N ASP A 663 22.93 -30.83 0.52
CA ASP A 663 24.20 -31.32 -0.03
C ASP A 663 24.64 -30.51 -1.26
N ASN A 664 23.81 -29.56 -1.71
CA ASN A 664 24.10 -28.57 -2.75
C ASN A 664 23.61 -27.16 -2.36
N PRO A 665 24.04 -26.62 -1.22
CA PRO A 665 23.36 -25.50 -0.56
C PRO A 665 23.61 -24.14 -1.22
N SER A 666 24.65 -24.01 -2.05
CA SER A 666 25.01 -22.77 -2.75
C SER A 666 24.51 -22.73 -4.20
N ALA A 667 23.72 -23.72 -4.61
CA ALA A 667 23.27 -23.83 -5.98
C ALA A 667 22.08 -22.92 -6.28
N LEU A 668 22.09 -22.29 -7.45
CA LEU A 668 21.06 -21.33 -7.83
C LEU A 668 19.91 -22.04 -8.59
N PRO A 669 18.64 -21.75 -8.24
CA PRO A 669 17.49 -22.27 -8.98
C PRO A 669 17.45 -21.69 -10.40
N GLN A 670 16.97 -22.50 -11.34
CA GLN A 670 16.77 -22.10 -12.72
C GLN A 670 15.29 -21.81 -13.00
N PHE A 671 15.06 -20.75 -13.77
CA PHE A 671 13.74 -20.36 -14.25
C PHE A 671 13.75 -20.32 -15.77
N ARG A 672 12.64 -20.71 -16.40
CA ARG A 672 12.48 -20.65 -17.86
C ARG A 672 11.93 -19.28 -18.26
N ASP A 673 12.56 -18.68 -19.26
CA ASP A 673 11.99 -17.56 -19.99
C ASP A 673 10.93 -18.11 -20.96
N LEU A 674 9.66 -18.03 -20.59
CA LEU A 674 8.53 -18.58 -21.35
C LEU A 674 8.16 -17.69 -22.53
N ASN A 675 8.44 -16.39 -22.45
CA ASN A 675 8.04 -15.39 -23.43
C ASN A 675 9.22 -14.81 -24.24
N GLY A 676 10.46 -15.15 -23.89
CA GLY A 676 11.69 -14.82 -24.61
C GLY A 676 12.20 -13.39 -24.40
N ASN A 677 11.72 -12.69 -23.36
CA ASN A 677 12.03 -11.27 -23.17
C ASN A 677 13.15 -11.01 -22.13
N GLY A 678 13.76 -12.07 -21.59
CA GLY A 678 14.92 -12.02 -20.71
C GLY A 678 14.63 -11.65 -19.26
N ASP A 679 13.37 -11.42 -18.89
CA ASP A 679 12.94 -11.37 -17.49
C ASP A 679 12.38 -12.75 -17.14
N LEU A 680 12.97 -13.41 -16.13
CA LEU A 680 12.55 -14.75 -15.75
C LEU A 680 11.46 -14.73 -14.67
N TYR A 681 11.22 -13.58 -14.02
CA TYR A 681 10.39 -13.56 -12.81
C TYR A 681 8.94 -13.21 -13.10
N ASP A 682 8.64 -12.50 -14.17
CA ASP A 682 7.25 -12.25 -14.60
C ASP A 682 6.55 -13.55 -15.04
N ASP A 683 7.31 -14.51 -15.55
CA ASP A 683 6.83 -15.86 -15.89
C ASP A 683 6.59 -16.77 -14.67
N SER A 684 6.92 -16.33 -13.44
CA SER A 684 6.59 -17.06 -12.22
C SER A 684 5.10 -16.95 -11.84
N PHE A 685 4.38 -15.99 -12.40
CA PHE A 685 2.97 -15.70 -12.09
C PHE A 685 2.03 -16.36 -13.09
N LEU A 686 0.78 -16.61 -12.67
CA LEU A 686 -0.30 -17.06 -13.57
C LEU A 686 -0.57 -16.04 -14.66
N ARG A 687 -0.49 -14.76 -14.30
CA ARG A 687 -0.59 -13.64 -15.22
C ARG A 687 0.22 -12.50 -14.66
N ASP A 688 1.09 -11.93 -15.48
CA ASP A 688 1.79 -10.68 -15.19
C ASP A 688 1.54 -9.69 -16.33
N THR A 689 0.88 -8.58 -16.01
CA THR A 689 0.61 -7.48 -16.94
C THR A 689 1.29 -6.18 -16.51
N ARG A 690 2.29 -6.27 -15.63
CA ARG A 690 3.04 -5.10 -15.16
C ARG A 690 3.86 -4.50 -16.30
N LEU A 691 3.84 -3.18 -16.41
CA LEU A 691 4.62 -2.44 -17.41
C LEU A 691 6.07 -2.32 -16.96
N ARG A 692 7.01 -2.74 -17.81
CA ARG A 692 8.45 -2.60 -17.52
C ARG A 692 8.91 -1.15 -17.67
N PRO A 693 10.01 -0.74 -17.01
CA PRO A 693 10.52 0.61 -17.21
C PRO A 693 11.12 0.72 -18.62
N LEU A 694 10.95 1.87 -19.30
CA LEU A 694 11.62 2.14 -20.57
C LEU A 694 13.15 1.88 -20.50
N PRO A 695 13.80 1.45 -21.61
CA PRO A 695 13.25 1.12 -22.93
C PRO A 695 12.84 -0.35 -23.06
N ASN A 696 12.56 -1.05 -21.96
CA ASN A 696 12.29 -2.49 -22.00
C ASN A 696 11.06 -2.85 -22.86
N ALA A 697 11.06 -4.06 -23.39
CA ALA A 697 9.87 -4.65 -24.00
C ALA A 697 8.70 -4.64 -22.99
N GLY A 698 7.49 -4.32 -23.45
CA GLY A 698 6.33 -4.20 -22.56
C GLY A 698 6.29 -2.93 -21.69
N ALA A 699 7.21 -1.97 -21.89
CA ALA A 699 7.15 -0.68 -21.20
C ALA A 699 5.99 0.22 -21.64
N SER A 700 5.34 -0.12 -22.75
CA SER A 700 4.10 0.49 -23.17
C SER A 700 3.09 -0.59 -23.55
N VAL A 701 1.83 -0.34 -23.24
CA VAL A 701 0.71 -1.07 -23.82
C VAL A 701 -0.09 -0.11 -24.70
N SER A 702 -0.42 -0.55 -25.91
CA SER A 702 -1.33 0.15 -26.82
C SER A 702 -2.58 -0.71 -26.98
N LEU A 703 -3.74 -0.11 -26.72
CA LEU A 703 -5.04 -0.75 -26.73
C LEU A 703 -5.92 -0.12 -27.81
N ASP A 704 -6.50 -0.96 -28.67
CA ASP A 704 -7.44 -0.61 -29.75
C ASP A 704 -8.79 -1.34 -29.61
N ARG A 705 -9.07 -1.87 -28.41
CA ARG A 705 -10.25 -2.70 -28.12
C ARG A 705 -11.51 -1.93 -27.74
N TYR A 706 -11.38 -0.63 -27.45
CA TYR A 706 -12.50 0.19 -26.97
C TYR A 706 -13.04 1.08 -28.07
N SER A 707 -14.35 1.11 -28.24
CA SER A 707 -15.05 2.06 -29.12
C SER A 707 -16.15 2.76 -28.35
N VAL A 708 -16.35 4.05 -28.58
CA VAL A 708 -17.53 4.75 -28.07
C VAL A 708 -18.72 4.38 -28.94
N VAL A 709 -19.81 3.90 -28.31
CA VAL A 709 -21.08 3.73 -29.00
C VAL A 709 -21.73 5.11 -29.12
N ILE A 710 -22.05 5.52 -30.35
CA ILE A 710 -22.70 6.80 -30.64
C ILE A 710 -24.16 6.53 -30.99
N PRO A 711 -25.12 6.71 -30.07
CA PRO A 711 -26.52 6.42 -30.37
C PRO A 711 -27.08 7.34 -31.47
N PRO A 712 -28.08 6.87 -32.24
CA PRO A 712 -28.89 7.75 -33.08
C PRO A 712 -29.47 8.91 -32.24
N GLY A 713 -29.35 10.13 -32.74
CA GLY A 713 -29.82 11.33 -32.03
C GLY A 713 -28.82 11.96 -31.05
N THR A 714 -27.58 11.46 -30.97
CA THR A 714 -26.50 12.18 -30.28
C THR A 714 -26.28 13.52 -30.98
N ALA A 715 -26.50 14.62 -30.24
CA ALA A 715 -26.55 15.97 -30.80
C ALA A 715 -25.39 16.87 -30.36
N GLY A 716 -24.63 16.49 -29.34
CA GLY A 716 -23.48 17.23 -28.85
C GLY A 716 -22.16 16.55 -29.21
N PRO A 717 -21.03 17.28 -29.15
CA PRO A 717 -19.71 16.67 -29.14
C PRO A 717 -19.60 15.68 -27.98
N VAL A 718 -18.85 14.60 -28.20
CA VAL A 718 -18.63 13.56 -27.20
C VAL A 718 -17.26 13.74 -26.57
N ALA A 719 -17.23 13.97 -25.27
CA ALA A 719 -16.00 13.97 -24.49
C ALA A 719 -15.67 12.55 -24.03
N VAL A 720 -14.47 12.08 -24.33
CA VAL A 720 -13.90 10.83 -23.84
C VAL A 720 -12.88 11.15 -22.78
N THR A 721 -12.97 10.53 -21.61
CA THR A 721 -11.93 10.55 -20.59
C THR A 721 -11.31 9.16 -20.49
N ALA A 722 -9.99 9.08 -20.63
CA ALA A 722 -9.20 7.92 -20.24
C ALA A 722 -8.44 8.25 -18.94
N ALA A 723 -8.42 7.32 -18.00
CA ALA A 723 -7.69 7.49 -16.74
C ALA A 723 -7.03 6.17 -16.31
N VAL A 724 -5.80 6.25 -15.79
CA VAL A 724 -5.19 5.13 -15.07
C VAL A 724 -5.37 5.35 -13.58
N TYR A 725 -6.04 4.41 -12.92
CA TYR A 725 -6.19 4.39 -11.47
C TYR A 725 -5.24 3.39 -10.85
N TYR A 726 -4.86 3.64 -9.60
CA TYR A 726 -4.01 2.77 -8.80
C TYR A 726 -4.60 2.56 -7.41
N GLN A 727 -4.61 1.32 -6.96
CA GLN A 727 -5.02 0.93 -5.62
C GLN A 727 -3.83 0.33 -4.87
N SER A 728 -3.52 0.87 -3.69
CA SER A 728 -2.35 0.45 -2.89
C SER A 728 -2.44 -0.98 -2.39
N ILE A 729 -3.66 -1.45 -2.07
CA ILE A 729 -3.98 -2.81 -1.65
C ILE A 729 -5.27 -3.22 -2.40
N GLU A 730 -5.26 -4.25 -3.23
CA GLU A 730 -6.47 -4.70 -3.95
C GLU A 730 -7.58 -5.05 -2.94
N ALA A 731 -8.85 -4.74 -3.26
CA ALA A 731 -9.98 -4.96 -2.34
C ALA A 731 -10.05 -6.39 -1.79
N ILE A 732 -9.82 -7.41 -2.63
CA ILE A 732 -9.79 -8.82 -2.19
C ILE A 732 -8.63 -9.12 -1.22
N VAL A 733 -7.49 -8.46 -1.40
CA VAL A 733 -6.32 -8.57 -0.52
C VAL A 733 -6.57 -7.85 0.79
N ALA A 734 -7.18 -6.66 0.75
CA ALA A 734 -7.62 -5.96 1.94
C ALA A 734 -8.62 -6.83 2.72
N LYS A 735 -9.61 -7.44 2.08
CA LYS A 735 -10.54 -8.38 2.74
C LYS A 735 -9.82 -9.60 3.34
N LYS A 736 -8.87 -10.22 2.62
CA LYS A 736 -8.11 -11.39 3.11
C LYS A 736 -7.17 -11.05 4.27
N PHE A 737 -6.37 -9.99 4.15
CA PHE A 737 -5.34 -9.64 5.14
C PHE A 737 -5.91 -8.76 6.24
N LEU A 738 -6.54 -7.65 5.89
CA LEU A 738 -7.04 -6.69 6.85
C LEU A 738 -8.39 -7.10 7.43
N GLY A 739 -9.21 -7.91 6.74
CA GLY A 739 -10.57 -8.21 7.22
C GLY A 739 -11.34 -6.92 7.51
N ASN A 740 -11.96 -6.84 8.69
CA ASN A 740 -12.68 -5.65 9.14
C ASN A 740 -11.77 -4.51 9.62
N LEU A 741 -10.45 -4.70 9.65
CA LEU A 741 -9.51 -3.58 9.85
C LEU A 741 -9.51 -2.61 8.67
N ALA A 742 -10.05 -3.02 7.51
CA ALA A 742 -10.29 -2.13 6.38
C ALA A 742 -11.65 -1.41 6.48
N ASP A 743 -12.53 -1.82 7.40
CA ASP A 743 -13.74 -1.12 7.78
C ASP A 743 -13.41 -0.10 8.91
N THR A 744 -13.72 1.17 8.67
CA THR A 744 -13.30 2.30 9.51
C THR A 744 -14.46 2.98 10.25
N ASP A 745 -15.69 2.49 10.07
CA ASP A 745 -16.89 2.94 10.76
C ASP A 745 -17.52 1.85 11.63
N GLY A 746 -17.04 0.61 11.51
CA GLY A 746 -17.32 -0.50 12.41
C GLY A 746 -18.66 -1.17 12.14
N ASP A 747 -19.22 -1.03 10.93
CA ASP A 747 -20.45 -1.70 10.51
C ASP A 747 -20.21 -3.12 9.95
N PHE A 748 -18.94 -3.51 9.84
CA PHE A 748 -18.43 -4.78 9.34
C PHE A 748 -18.68 -5.04 7.86
N VAL A 749 -18.89 -3.97 7.09
CA VAL A 749 -19.05 -3.99 5.64
C VAL A 749 -17.90 -3.20 5.03
N LEU A 750 -17.16 -3.81 4.10
CA LEU A 750 -16.28 -3.02 3.24
C LEU A 750 -17.17 -2.27 2.25
N GLU A 751 -17.31 -0.98 2.48
CA GLU A 751 -18.16 -0.12 1.68
C GLU A 751 -17.33 0.64 0.65
N PRO A 752 -17.31 0.20 -0.62
CA PRO A 752 -16.58 0.93 -1.64
C PRO A 752 -17.34 2.19 -2.07
N CYS A 753 -16.70 3.36 -1.98
CA CYS A 753 -17.08 4.45 -2.89
C CYS A 753 -16.49 4.09 -4.25
N VAL A 754 -17.39 3.74 -5.15
CA VAL A 754 -17.02 3.30 -6.48
C VAL A 754 -16.66 4.48 -7.38
N LEU A 755 -15.70 4.28 -8.29
CA LEU A 755 -15.57 5.11 -9.48
C LEU A 755 -16.83 4.92 -10.34
N GLY A 756 -17.88 5.71 -10.12
CA GLY A 756 -19.11 5.69 -10.93
C GLY A 756 -20.44 5.81 -10.18
N GLY A 757 -20.43 5.85 -8.84
CA GLY A 757 -21.64 5.73 -8.02
C GLY A 757 -21.52 6.44 -6.68
N ALA A 758 -22.67 6.68 -6.04
CA ALA A 758 -22.68 7.15 -4.67
C ALA A 758 -22.09 6.05 -3.79
N CYS A 759 -21.26 6.43 -2.83
CA CYS A 759 -21.09 5.63 -1.63
C CYS A 759 -22.50 5.28 -1.12
N ASP A 760 -22.68 4.19 -0.37
CA ASP A 760 -23.80 3.92 0.55
C ASP A 760 -24.64 5.16 1.02
N GLY A 761 -24.01 6.31 1.13
CA GLY A 761 -24.53 7.67 1.09
C GLY A 761 -23.45 8.67 1.49
N ARG A 762 -22.28 8.16 1.89
CA ARG A 762 -21.17 8.91 2.48
C ARG A 762 -20.43 9.75 1.43
N LYS A 763 -19.73 10.76 1.93
CA LYS A 763 -18.89 11.64 1.12
C LYS A 763 -17.49 11.62 1.71
N PRO A 764 -16.45 11.29 0.93
CA PRO A 764 -15.07 11.47 1.32
C PRO A 764 -14.85 12.82 1.98
N SER A 765 -14.29 12.77 3.18
CA SER A 765 -14.05 13.92 4.04
C SER A 765 -12.58 14.26 4.15
N VAL A 766 -11.68 13.76 3.31
CA VAL A 766 -10.23 14.01 3.44
C VAL A 766 -9.52 13.64 2.13
N GLU A 767 -8.26 14.07 1.95
CA GLU A 767 -7.46 13.88 0.73
C GLU A 767 -6.36 12.80 0.90
N PRO A 768 -6.05 11.98 -0.14
CA PRO A 768 -6.91 11.72 -1.30
C PRO A 768 -8.30 11.24 -0.84
N PRO A 769 -9.36 11.37 -1.67
CA PRO A 769 -10.68 10.85 -1.33
C PRO A 769 -10.56 9.34 -1.06
N VAL A 770 -10.53 8.99 0.22
CA VAL A 770 -10.37 7.63 0.72
C VAL A 770 -11.70 7.18 1.31
N VAL A 771 -12.07 5.96 0.99
CA VAL A 771 -13.21 5.24 1.55
C VAL A 771 -12.69 4.19 2.51
N GLU A 772 -13.58 3.50 3.21
CA GLU A 772 -13.27 2.22 3.83
C GLU A 772 -12.70 1.24 2.81
N GLY A 773 -11.57 0.65 3.17
CA GLY A 773 -10.69 -0.07 2.26
C GLY A 773 -9.73 0.82 1.47
N ALA A 774 -8.90 0.20 0.64
CA ALA A 774 -7.88 0.92 -0.12
C ALA A 774 -8.50 1.67 -1.31
N PRO A 775 -8.39 3.00 -1.41
CA PRO A 775 -9.06 3.76 -2.46
C PRO A 775 -8.24 3.82 -3.75
N PRO A 776 -8.89 3.88 -4.92
CA PRO A 776 -8.21 4.21 -6.16
C PRO A 776 -7.77 5.68 -6.17
N VAL A 777 -6.52 5.94 -6.52
CA VAL A 777 -6.05 7.29 -6.84
C VAL A 777 -5.86 7.45 -8.35
N PRO A 778 -6.33 8.56 -8.95
CA PRO A 778 -6.04 8.83 -10.35
C PRO A 778 -4.55 9.15 -10.48
N MET A 779 -3.88 8.42 -11.37
CA MET A 779 -2.48 8.64 -11.70
C MET A 779 -2.35 9.59 -12.89
N GLU A 780 -3.00 9.25 -13.99
CA GLU A 780 -2.96 10.03 -15.22
C GLU A 780 -4.37 10.08 -15.80
N VAL A 781 -4.77 11.27 -16.25
CA VAL A 781 -6.07 11.51 -16.87
C VAL A 781 -5.87 12.28 -18.17
N ARG A 782 -6.50 11.82 -19.25
CA ARG A 782 -6.47 12.49 -20.55
C ARG A 782 -7.85 12.51 -21.17
N ASN A 783 -8.15 13.57 -21.90
CA ASN A 783 -9.39 13.72 -22.63
C ASN A 783 -9.17 13.65 -24.14
N TRP A 784 -10.18 13.17 -24.85
CA TRP A 784 -10.35 13.33 -26.30
C TRP A 784 -11.76 13.88 -26.57
N VAL A 785 -11.95 14.61 -27.67
CA VAL A 785 -13.28 15.11 -28.07
C VAL A 785 -13.58 14.65 -29.49
N ILE A 786 -14.73 14.00 -29.65
CA ILE A 786 -15.25 13.54 -30.93
C ILE A 786 -16.39 14.47 -31.34
N GLN A 787 -16.27 15.09 -32.50
CA GLN A 787 -17.35 15.88 -33.09
C GLN A 787 -18.36 14.96 -33.76
N ILE A 788 -19.64 15.28 -33.64
CA ILE A 788 -20.71 14.49 -34.26
C ILE A 788 -21.12 15.11 -35.59
N ASP A 789 -21.11 14.31 -36.66
CA ASP A 789 -21.49 14.78 -37.99
C ASP A 789 -22.96 15.21 -38.01
N GLN A 790 -23.22 16.33 -38.69
CA GLN A 790 -24.55 16.96 -38.77
C GLN A 790 -25.11 17.46 -37.42
N ALA A 791 -24.38 17.29 -36.31
CA ALA A 791 -24.64 18.05 -35.10
C ALA A 791 -24.32 19.53 -35.34
N ARG A 792 -25.06 20.41 -34.67
CA ARG A 792 -24.77 21.85 -34.69
C ARG A 792 -23.38 22.04 -34.07
N VAL A 793 -22.50 22.78 -34.74
CA VAL A 793 -21.20 23.17 -34.15
C VAL A 793 -21.48 23.87 -32.82
N ASP A 794 -21.04 23.26 -31.72
CA ASP A 794 -21.24 23.76 -30.38
C ASP A 794 -20.17 24.81 -30.06
N HIS A 795 -20.56 26.08 -30.03
CA HIS A 795 -19.72 27.22 -29.64
C HIS A 795 -19.93 27.67 -28.19
N VAL A 796 -20.42 26.77 -27.32
CA VAL A 796 -20.56 27.08 -25.91
C VAL A 796 -19.16 27.12 -25.27
N PRO A 797 -18.71 28.24 -24.70
CA PRO A 797 -17.40 28.27 -24.04
C PRO A 797 -17.41 27.39 -22.78
N PRO A 798 -16.26 26.81 -22.39
CA PRO A 798 -16.12 26.12 -21.11
C PRO A 798 -16.45 27.06 -19.95
N ARG A 799 -16.99 26.49 -18.88
CA ARG A 799 -17.32 27.21 -17.63
C ARG A 799 -16.85 26.42 -16.42
N VAL A 800 -16.48 27.13 -15.37
CA VAL A 800 -16.26 26.52 -14.05
C VAL A 800 -17.61 26.30 -13.40
N THR A 801 -17.96 25.06 -13.11
CA THR A 801 -19.24 24.66 -12.51
C THR A 801 -19.19 24.55 -11.00
N GLY A 802 -17.99 24.54 -10.42
CA GLY A 802 -17.77 24.60 -8.98
C GLY A 802 -16.30 24.58 -8.63
N THR A 803 -16.01 24.74 -7.34
CA THR A 803 -14.67 24.67 -6.78
C THR A 803 -14.67 23.89 -5.48
N TYR A 804 -13.54 23.28 -5.16
CA TYR A 804 -13.24 22.80 -3.82
C TYR A 804 -11.94 23.46 -3.33
N PRO A 805 -11.89 23.97 -2.09
CA PRO A 805 -13.02 24.24 -1.23
C PRO A 805 -14.05 25.17 -1.90
N ALA A 806 -15.30 25.09 -1.44
CA ALA A 806 -16.34 25.99 -1.92
C ALA A 806 -15.97 27.46 -1.61
N ALA A 807 -16.45 28.39 -2.43
CA ALA A 807 -16.22 29.82 -2.20
C ALA A 807 -16.79 30.25 -0.84
N GLY A 808 -15.93 30.83 0.01
CA GLY A 808 -16.29 31.25 1.36
C GLY A 808 -16.24 30.14 2.43
N ALA A 809 -15.84 28.91 2.08
CA ALA A 809 -15.76 27.82 3.05
C ALA A 809 -14.82 28.14 4.22
N THR A 810 -15.24 27.78 5.42
CA THR A 810 -14.47 27.88 6.67
C THR A 810 -14.29 26.48 7.27
N GLY A 811 -13.22 26.26 8.03
CA GLY A 811 -12.96 24.93 8.60
C GLY A 811 -12.50 23.92 7.55
N VAL A 812 -11.81 24.38 6.50
CA VAL A 812 -11.28 23.51 5.45
C VAL A 812 -10.14 22.65 6.01
N PHE A 813 -10.01 21.41 5.54
CA PHE A 813 -8.88 20.54 5.88
C PHE A 813 -7.52 21.20 5.59
N GLN A 814 -6.55 20.96 6.47
CA GLN A 814 -5.20 21.50 6.29
C GLN A 814 -4.51 20.90 5.06
N ASP A 815 -4.81 19.66 4.69
CA ASP A 815 -4.30 18.97 3.49
C ASP A 815 -5.21 19.10 2.26
N ALA A 816 -6.09 20.10 2.23
CA ALA A 816 -7.01 20.30 1.12
C ALA A 816 -6.28 20.50 -0.21
N VAL A 817 -6.64 19.65 -1.18
CA VAL A 817 -6.28 19.82 -2.58
C VAL A 817 -7.29 20.76 -3.22
N VAL A 818 -6.83 21.90 -3.73
CA VAL A 818 -7.74 22.91 -4.30
C VAL A 818 -8.17 22.49 -5.71
N LYS A 819 -9.46 22.37 -6.00
CA LYS A 819 -10.00 21.83 -7.26
C LYS A 819 -10.89 22.84 -7.98
N ALA A 820 -10.91 22.75 -9.31
CA ALA A 820 -11.85 23.42 -10.20
C ALA A 820 -12.53 22.39 -11.11
N PHE A 821 -13.85 22.48 -11.21
CA PHE A 821 -14.68 21.59 -12.04
C PHE A 821 -15.13 22.34 -13.29
N PHE A 822 -14.92 21.77 -14.47
CA PHE A 822 -15.28 22.38 -15.75
C PHE A 822 -16.45 21.66 -16.42
N SER A 823 -17.28 22.42 -17.13
CA SER A 823 -18.44 21.90 -17.89
C SER A 823 -18.09 21.11 -19.15
N ARG A 824 -16.82 21.10 -19.57
CA ARG A 824 -16.29 20.40 -20.76
C ARG A 824 -14.77 20.27 -20.68
N PRO A 825 -14.14 19.41 -21.50
CA PRO A 825 -12.68 19.33 -21.57
C PRO A 825 -12.04 20.67 -21.92
N VAL A 826 -11.02 21.08 -21.15
CA VAL A 826 -10.24 22.32 -21.36
C VAL A 826 -8.75 22.02 -21.50
N ARG A 827 -8.04 22.93 -22.17
CA ARG A 827 -6.58 22.94 -22.34
C ARG A 827 -5.98 24.17 -21.67
N GLY A 828 -4.68 24.11 -21.35
CA GLY A 828 -3.92 25.25 -20.80
C GLY A 828 -4.10 25.49 -19.30
N VAL A 829 -4.63 24.52 -18.56
CA VAL A 829 -4.68 24.57 -17.09
C VAL A 829 -3.34 24.07 -16.55
N ASP A 830 -2.59 24.93 -15.88
CA ASP A 830 -1.28 24.64 -15.30
C ASP A 830 -1.01 25.58 -14.10
N SER A 831 0.19 25.51 -13.51
CA SER A 831 0.58 26.33 -12.34
C SER A 831 0.75 27.83 -12.60
N SER A 832 0.58 28.28 -13.86
CA SER A 832 0.52 29.69 -14.26
C SER A 832 -0.92 30.20 -14.37
N THR A 833 -1.85 29.34 -14.79
CA THR A 833 -3.26 29.69 -14.98
C THR A 833 -4.13 29.35 -13.77
N PHE A 834 -3.78 28.33 -12.99
CA PHE A 834 -4.42 27.99 -11.72
C PHE A 834 -3.41 28.23 -10.58
N THR A 835 -3.70 29.20 -9.73
CA THR A 835 -2.77 29.70 -8.70
C THR A 835 -3.44 29.84 -7.34
N LEU A 836 -2.67 29.67 -6.26
CA LEU A 836 -3.09 29.88 -4.89
C LEU A 836 -2.20 30.97 -4.25
N VAL A 837 -2.80 31.90 -3.51
CA VAL A 837 -2.06 32.89 -2.71
C VAL A 837 -2.53 32.87 -1.26
N ASP A 838 -1.61 33.18 -0.35
CA ASP A 838 -1.87 33.28 1.08
C ASP A 838 -2.56 34.60 1.47
N ALA A 839 -2.81 34.81 2.77
CA ALA A 839 -3.52 36.01 3.26
C ALA A 839 -2.74 37.31 2.98
N LYS A 840 -1.42 37.22 2.76
CA LYS A 840 -0.51 38.33 2.44
C LYS A 840 -0.33 38.52 0.93
N GLY A 841 -1.02 37.74 0.10
CA GLY A 841 -0.90 37.79 -1.36
C GLY A 841 0.35 37.11 -1.91
N ARG A 842 1.10 36.35 -1.11
CA ARG A 842 2.27 35.59 -1.56
C ARG A 842 1.80 34.34 -2.28
N LYS A 843 2.39 34.03 -3.44
CA LYS A 843 2.09 32.80 -4.19
C LYS A 843 2.49 31.58 -3.39
N VAL A 844 1.58 30.63 -3.23
CA VAL A 844 1.86 29.29 -2.74
C VAL A 844 2.40 28.48 -3.93
N PRO A 845 3.66 27.99 -3.87
CA PRO A 845 4.19 27.07 -4.88
C PRO A 845 3.31 25.83 -4.99
N ALA A 846 3.02 25.40 -6.21
CA ALA A 846 2.11 24.28 -6.47
C ALA A 846 2.31 23.69 -7.87
N SER A 847 1.98 22.41 -7.99
CA SER A 847 1.72 21.73 -9.27
C SER A 847 0.21 21.70 -9.58
N VAL A 848 -0.15 21.47 -10.85
CA VAL A 848 -1.55 21.45 -11.29
C VAL A 848 -1.73 20.33 -12.30
N ASP A 849 -2.66 19.41 -12.05
CA ASP A 849 -2.93 18.28 -12.93
C ASP A 849 -4.43 17.95 -13.01
N GLN A 850 -4.81 17.30 -14.11
CA GLN A 850 -6.17 16.77 -14.27
C GLN A 850 -6.32 15.49 -13.44
N ILE A 851 -7.40 15.40 -12.65
CA ILE A 851 -7.68 14.26 -11.75
C ILE A 851 -9.04 13.60 -11.97
N GLY A 852 -9.83 14.08 -12.94
CA GLY A 852 -11.13 13.53 -13.27
C GLY A 852 -11.72 14.15 -14.53
N ASP A 853 -13.00 13.87 -14.80
CA ASP A 853 -13.71 14.39 -15.97
C ASP A 853 -13.84 15.92 -15.83
N GLY A 854 -13.04 16.67 -16.58
CA GLY A 854 -13.00 18.13 -16.47
C GLY A 854 -12.61 18.65 -15.07
N THR A 855 -12.03 17.82 -14.22
CA THR A 855 -11.60 18.21 -12.88
C THR A 855 -10.10 18.42 -12.84
N TRP A 856 -9.70 19.64 -12.49
CA TRP A 856 -8.29 20.02 -12.31
C TRP A 856 -8.01 20.33 -10.85
N ALA A 857 -6.90 19.83 -10.36
CA ALA A 857 -6.44 20.01 -9.00
C ALA A 857 -5.14 20.82 -8.96
N LEU A 858 -5.04 21.69 -7.97
CA LEU A 858 -3.86 22.42 -7.55
C LEU A 858 -3.33 21.79 -6.27
N PHE A 859 -2.06 21.45 -6.32
CA PHE A 859 -1.35 20.68 -5.33
C PHE A 859 -0.22 21.53 -4.76
N ALA A 860 -0.47 22.13 -3.60
CA ALA A 860 0.53 22.96 -2.93
C ALA A 860 1.78 22.13 -2.61
N ASP A 861 2.95 22.74 -2.78
CA ASP A 861 4.22 22.07 -2.52
C ASP A 861 4.33 21.71 -1.04
N ARG A 862 3.75 22.52 -0.14
CA ARG A 862 3.52 22.09 1.23
C ARG A 862 2.20 21.34 1.31
N VAL A 863 2.24 20.10 1.77
CA VAL A 863 1.05 19.24 1.94
C VAL A 863 0.01 19.92 2.83
N PHE A 864 0.44 20.49 3.95
CA PHE A 864 -0.44 21.23 4.84
C PHE A 864 -0.38 22.73 4.58
N LEU A 865 -1.54 23.31 4.29
CA LEU A 865 -1.80 24.72 4.40
C LEU A 865 -1.78 25.14 5.88
N SER A 866 -1.44 26.40 6.13
CA SER A 866 -1.27 26.91 7.50
C SER A 866 -2.62 26.99 8.22
N ALA A 867 -2.66 26.46 9.45
CA ALA A 867 -3.85 26.42 10.28
C ALA A 867 -4.42 27.82 10.53
N GLY A 868 -5.75 27.95 10.42
CA GLY A 868 -6.47 29.22 10.60
C GLY A 868 -6.23 30.27 9.51
N GLU A 869 -5.40 29.99 8.49
CA GLU A 869 -5.09 30.95 7.43
C GLU A 869 -6.17 30.96 6.32
N THR A 870 -6.44 32.15 5.77
CA THR A 870 -7.29 32.33 4.60
C THR A 870 -6.46 32.34 3.32
N TYR A 871 -6.82 31.51 2.36
CA TYR A 871 -6.19 31.47 1.04
C TYR A 871 -7.14 32.00 -0.04
N THR A 872 -6.55 32.50 -1.13
CA THR A 872 -7.29 32.90 -2.33
C THR A 872 -6.79 32.10 -3.53
N ALA A 873 -7.67 31.29 -4.10
CA ALA A 873 -7.42 30.58 -5.34
C ALA A 873 -7.88 31.41 -6.54
N ARG A 874 -7.16 31.30 -7.66
CA ARG A 874 -7.45 32.00 -8.91
C ARG A 874 -7.23 31.08 -10.09
N LEU A 875 -8.21 31.03 -10.97
CA LEU A 875 -8.14 30.44 -12.30
C LEU A 875 -8.22 31.55 -13.36
N ALA A 876 -7.29 31.54 -14.32
CA ALA A 876 -7.22 32.53 -15.38
C ALA A 876 -8.39 32.41 -16.39
N ALA A 877 -8.70 33.53 -17.04
CA ALA A 877 -9.51 33.53 -18.25
C ALA A 877 -8.71 32.97 -19.44
N GLY A 878 -9.37 32.71 -20.57
CA GLY A 878 -8.73 32.26 -21.80
C GLY A 878 -8.40 30.77 -21.83
N LEU A 879 -9.00 29.96 -20.95
CA LEU A 879 -8.86 28.51 -20.97
C LEU A 879 -9.81 27.94 -22.03
N CYS A 880 -9.25 27.37 -23.10
CA CYS A 880 -10.02 26.98 -24.28
C CYS A 880 -10.27 25.48 -24.34
N ASP A 881 -11.39 25.10 -24.94
CA ASP A 881 -11.66 23.71 -25.29
C ASP A 881 -10.94 23.28 -26.57
N HIS A 882 -11.32 22.13 -27.14
CA HIS A 882 -10.75 21.61 -28.38
C HIS A 882 -11.32 22.28 -29.64
N ALA A 883 -12.48 22.95 -29.55
CA ALA A 883 -13.06 23.74 -30.63
C ALA A 883 -12.46 25.16 -30.70
N GLY A 884 -11.77 25.59 -29.64
CA GLY A 884 -11.12 26.91 -29.54
C GLY A 884 -11.97 27.95 -28.81
N ASP A 885 -13.10 27.56 -28.23
CA ASP A 885 -13.94 28.43 -27.41
C ASP A 885 -13.37 28.51 -25.99
N CYS A 886 -13.25 29.72 -25.44
CA CYS A 886 -12.49 29.96 -24.21
C CYS A 886 -13.32 30.57 -23.08
N THR A 887 -12.90 30.32 -21.83
CA THR A 887 -13.42 31.02 -20.66
C THR A 887 -13.23 32.53 -20.82
N LYS A 888 -14.27 33.32 -20.53
CA LYS A 888 -14.22 34.79 -20.66
C LYS A 888 -13.64 35.48 -19.44
N ASP A 889 -14.02 35.00 -18.27
CA ASP A 889 -13.71 35.63 -16.99
C ASP A 889 -12.70 34.79 -16.20
N ASN A 890 -11.92 35.47 -15.38
CA ASN A 890 -11.16 34.77 -14.34
C ASN A 890 -12.12 34.33 -13.22
N VAL A 891 -11.80 33.21 -12.58
CA VAL A 891 -12.54 32.75 -11.40
C VAL A 891 -11.63 32.91 -10.19
N ARG A 892 -12.15 33.54 -9.14
CA ARG A 892 -11.43 33.75 -7.87
C ARG A 892 -12.34 33.37 -6.71
N TRP A 893 -11.80 32.64 -5.76
CA TRP A 893 -12.52 32.29 -4.55
C TRP A 893 -11.58 32.24 -3.34
N ARG A 894 -12.17 32.40 -2.16
CA ARG A 894 -11.46 32.41 -0.89
C ARG A 894 -11.99 31.29 -0.01
N PHE A 895 -11.13 30.74 0.85
CA PHE A 895 -11.51 29.78 1.86
C PHE A 895 -10.56 29.89 3.06
N THR A 896 -11.00 29.43 4.23
CA THR A 896 -10.25 29.49 5.48
C THR A 896 -10.02 28.09 6.01
N VAL A 897 -8.74 27.77 6.23
CA VAL A 897 -8.29 26.49 6.80
C VAL A 897 -8.68 26.42 8.26
N SER A 898 -9.04 25.24 8.74
CA SER A 898 -9.38 25.00 10.14
C SER A 898 -8.22 25.40 11.07
N ALA A 899 -8.56 25.92 12.25
CA ALA A 899 -7.59 26.31 13.28
C ALA A 899 -6.94 25.09 13.95
N SER A 900 -7.69 23.99 14.07
CA SER A 900 -7.19 22.69 14.49
C SER A 900 -7.38 21.66 13.39
N ARG A 901 -6.57 20.61 13.44
CA ARG A 901 -6.55 19.58 12.39
C ARG A 901 -7.83 18.76 12.36
N ASP A 902 -8.31 18.37 13.53
CA ASP A 902 -9.42 17.41 13.67
C ASP A 902 -10.80 18.06 13.46
N GLU A 903 -10.82 19.39 13.34
CA GLU A 903 -12.02 20.19 13.04
C GLU A 903 -12.22 20.46 11.54
N GLY A 904 -11.37 19.91 10.67
CA GLY A 904 -11.52 20.03 9.22
C GLY A 904 -12.84 19.43 8.72
N THR A 905 -13.47 20.07 7.74
CA THR A 905 -14.70 19.60 7.07
C THR A 905 -14.68 19.94 5.58
N GLY A 906 -15.45 19.19 4.78
CA GLY A 906 -15.61 19.44 3.35
C GLY A 906 -15.79 18.16 2.53
N ASP A 907 -16.42 18.31 1.37
CA ASP A 907 -16.62 17.23 0.40
C ASP A 907 -15.41 17.16 -0.55
N THR A 908 -14.53 16.19 -0.36
CA THR A 908 -13.32 16.01 -1.19
C THR A 908 -13.58 15.19 -2.45
N THR A 909 -14.83 14.86 -2.77
CA THR A 909 -15.16 14.03 -3.94
C THR A 909 -14.70 14.65 -5.25
N ILE A 910 -14.38 13.77 -6.20
CA ILE A 910 -14.15 14.13 -7.60
C ILE A 910 -15.46 13.81 -8.35
N PRO A 911 -16.17 14.82 -8.89
CA PRO A 911 -17.37 14.57 -9.68
C PRO A 911 -17.06 13.69 -10.89
N ILE A 912 -18.06 12.90 -11.29
CA ILE A 912 -18.00 12.06 -12.48
C ILE A 912 -18.83 12.71 -13.58
N GLY A 913 -18.26 12.76 -14.78
CA GLY A 913 -18.85 13.36 -15.97
C GLY A 913 -18.71 14.88 -16.03
N PHE A 914 -19.16 15.42 -17.17
CA PHE A 914 -19.20 16.86 -17.44
C PHE A 914 -20.62 17.38 -17.20
N PRO A 915 -20.84 18.29 -16.24
CA PRO A 915 -22.16 18.88 -16.01
C PRO A 915 -22.61 19.73 -17.20
N SER A 916 -23.75 19.38 -17.82
CA SER A 916 -24.24 19.88 -19.12
C SER A 916 -24.77 21.32 -19.14
N GLY A 917 -24.45 22.14 -18.14
CA GLY A 917 -24.86 23.54 -18.07
C GLY A 917 -26.37 23.79 -17.86
N HIS A 918 -27.22 22.78 -18.05
CA HIS A 918 -28.54 22.71 -17.45
C HIS A 918 -28.39 21.88 -16.19
N ALA A 919 -28.19 22.54 -15.04
CA ALA A 919 -28.50 21.86 -13.80
C ALA A 919 -29.98 21.44 -13.94
N PRO A 920 -30.35 20.14 -13.93
CA PRO A 920 -31.70 19.84 -13.53
C PRO A 920 -31.81 20.51 -12.16
N VAL A 921 -32.81 21.36 -11.98
CA VAL A 921 -33.14 21.81 -10.63
C VAL A 921 -33.34 20.51 -9.86
N ARG A 922 -32.35 20.11 -9.07
CA ARG A 922 -32.46 18.95 -8.20
C ARG A 922 -33.49 19.38 -7.20
N THR A 923 -34.77 19.12 -7.47
CA THR A 923 -35.83 19.36 -6.51
C THR A 923 -35.57 18.45 -5.34
N ALA A 924 -35.82 18.88 -4.11
CA ALA A 924 -35.84 17.91 -3.02
C ALA A 924 -36.89 16.83 -3.33
N PRO A 925 -36.72 15.58 -2.85
CA PRO A 925 -37.82 14.63 -2.85
C PRO A 925 -38.99 15.27 -2.10
N VAL A 926 -40.18 15.21 -2.69
CA VAL A 926 -41.41 15.67 -2.04
C VAL A 926 -42.37 14.49 -1.94
N VAL A 927 -43.10 14.42 -0.83
CA VAL A 927 -44.21 13.48 -0.70
C VAL A 927 -45.34 13.96 -1.59
N THR A 928 -45.69 13.16 -2.60
CA THR A 928 -46.71 13.50 -3.60
C THR A 928 -48.11 13.15 -3.09
N HIS A 929 -48.25 12.08 -2.31
CA HIS A 929 -49.49 11.66 -1.69
C HIS A 929 -49.24 10.68 -0.53
N ILE A 930 -50.16 10.68 0.42
CA ILE A 930 -50.23 9.70 1.52
C ILE A 930 -51.57 9.00 1.40
N ARG A 931 -51.57 7.67 1.35
CA ARG A 931 -52.78 6.87 1.14
C ARG A 931 -52.83 5.66 2.05
N TRP A 932 -54.04 5.20 2.32
CA TRP A 932 -54.26 3.88 2.89
C TRP A 932 -54.02 2.79 1.84
N ALA A 933 -53.33 1.72 2.22
CA ALA A 933 -53.14 0.51 1.44
C ALA A 933 -53.90 -0.65 2.07
N GLY A 934 -54.37 -1.59 1.24
CA GLY A 934 -55.01 -2.83 1.69
C GLY A 934 -56.28 -2.65 2.52
N GLY A 935 -57.19 -1.74 2.14
CA GLY A 935 -58.48 -1.59 2.86
C GLY A 935 -58.41 -0.83 4.19
N ALA A 936 -57.40 0.04 4.36
CA ALA A 936 -57.08 0.79 5.59
C ALA A 936 -56.27 0.03 6.65
N ASP A 937 -55.55 -1.01 6.23
CA ASP A 937 -54.68 -1.82 7.09
C ASP A 937 -53.22 -1.34 7.14
N ALA A 938 -52.81 -0.43 6.24
CA ALA A 938 -51.46 0.14 6.21
C ALA A 938 -51.45 1.55 5.61
N LEU A 939 -50.41 2.34 5.92
CA LEU A 939 -50.25 3.71 5.46
C LEU A 939 -49.05 3.84 4.52
N THR A 940 -49.26 4.30 3.29
CA THR A 940 -48.20 4.45 2.29
C THR A 940 -47.95 5.93 2.00
N ALA A 941 -46.70 6.38 2.14
CA ALA A 941 -46.21 7.65 1.63
C ALA A 941 -45.51 7.44 0.28
N VAL A 942 -45.92 8.19 -0.73
CA VAL A 942 -45.34 8.15 -2.08
C VAL A 942 -44.53 9.43 -2.31
N PHE A 943 -43.34 9.28 -2.86
CA PHE A 943 -42.38 10.35 -3.11
C PHE A 943 -42.28 10.64 -4.62
N SER A 944 -41.88 11.86 -4.96
CA SER A 944 -41.65 12.29 -6.34
C SER A 944 -40.52 11.55 -7.06
N LYS A 945 -39.71 10.79 -6.31
CA LYS A 945 -38.49 10.09 -6.73
C LYS A 945 -38.10 9.07 -5.66
N PRO A 946 -37.22 8.09 -5.96
CA PRO A 946 -36.71 7.16 -4.96
C PRO A 946 -36.02 7.88 -3.79
N VAL A 947 -36.28 7.42 -2.57
CA VAL A 947 -35.74 8.00 -1.33
C VAL A 947 -35.17 6.93 -0.38
N MET A 948 -34.25 7.38 0.46
CA MET A 948 -33.53 6.61 1.47
C MET A 948 -33.74 7.19 2.87
N ASN A 949 -33.21 6.50 3.88
CA ASN A 949 -33.35 6.84 5.30
C ASN A 949 -34.82 6.94 5.75
N VAL A 950 -35.68 6.04 5.26
CA VAL A 950 -37.07 5.89 5.74
C VAL A 950 -37.11 4.77 6.77
N THR A 951 -37.01 5.13 8.04
CA THR A 951 -36.86 4.25 9.19
C THR A 951 -37.95 4.54 10.23
N ALA A 952 -37.99 3.76 11.31
CA ALA A 952 -38.90 4.02 12.43
C ALA A 952 -38.62 5.37 13.15
N ARG A 953 -37.53 6.07 12.83
CA ARG A 953 -37.23 7.42 13.34
C ARG A 953 -37.68 8.53 12.40
N THR A 954 -37.64 8.27 11.10
CA THR A 954 -37.90 9.28 10.06
C THR A 954 -39.28 9.14 9.44
N PHE A 955 -39.98 8.02 9.67
CA PHE A 955 -41.39 7.81 9.38
C PHE A 955 -42.07 7.29 10.66
N THR A 956 -42.78 8.17 11.37
CA THR A 956 -43.53 7.81 12.58
C THR A 956 -45.03 8.00 12.41
N VAL A 957 -45.80 7.24 13.18
CA VAL A 957 -47.27 7.35 13.24
C VAL A 957 -47.69 7.43 14.70
N HIS A 958 -48.45 8.46 15.07
CA HIS A 958 -48.92 8.70 16.44
C HIS A 958 -50.45 8.79 16.48
N THR A 959 -51.04 8.47 17.62
CA THR A 959 -52.46 8.74 17.87
C THR A 959 -52.69 10.25 18.10
N VAL A 960 -53.90 10.73 17.75
CA VAL A 960 -54.31 12.10 18.07
C VAL A 960 -55.01 12.13 19.43
N THR A 961 -54.64 13.06 20.31
CA THR A 961 -55.18 13.16 21.69
C THR A 961 -56.11 14.35 21.93
N ASP A 962 -56.17 15.33 21.01
CA ASP A 962 -57.02 16.50 21.15
C ASP A 962 -58.39 16.32 20.46
N ALA A 963 -59.40 17.02 20.96
CA ALA A 963 -60.73 17.06 20.34
C ALA A 963 -60.78 18.00 19.11
N ALA A 964 -59.79 18.88 18.96
CA ALA A 964 -59.65 19.80 17.81
C ALA A 964 -59.01 19.12 16.59
N GLY A 965 -58.27 18.01 16.80
CA GLY A 965 -57.74 17.15 15.77
C GLY A 965 -56.47 17.67 15.09
N ASP A 966 -55.64 18.43 15.79
CA ASP A 966 -54.41 19.03 15.26
C ASP A 966 -53.16 18.22 15.69
N CYS A 967 -52.18 18.07 14.77
CA CYS A 967 -50.99 17.23 15.01
C CYS A 967 -49.92 17.87 15.90
N ALA A 968 -50.29 18.93 16.65
CA ALA A 968 -49.37 19.71 17.48
C ALA A 968 -49.06 19.07 18.84
N LEU A 969 -49.87 18.09 19.29
CA LEU A 969 -49.68 17.36 20.55
C LEU A 969 -49.59 15.86 20.25
N GLU A 970 -48.38 15.30 20.32
CA GLU A 970 -48.13 13.88 20.02
C GLU A 970 -48.84 12.96 21.02
N GLY A 971 -49.74 12.12 20.54
CA GLY A 971 -50.22 10.97 21.30
C GLY A 971 -49.21 9.82 21.29
N ALA A 972 -49.64 8.68 21.83
CA ALA A 972 -48.80 7.48 21.87
C ALA A 972 -48.37 7.04 20.45
N ALA A 973 -47.09 6.70 20.30
CA ALA A 973 -46.55 6.15 19.07
C ALA A 973 -47.22 4.81 18.76
N VAL A 974 -47.68 4.66 17.52
CA VAL A 974 -48.21 3.41 16.98
C VAL A 974 -47.02 2.54 16.60
N LYS A 975 -46.99 1.30 17.11
CA LYS A 975 -45.97 0.32 16.71
C LYS A 975 -46.32 -0.28 15.34
N GLY A 976 -45.33 -0.41 14.47
CA GLY A 976 -45.49 -0.95 13.13
C GLY A 976 -44.17 -1.22 12.43
N ARG A 977 -44.26 -1.84 11.26
CA ARG A 977 -43.12 -2.14 10.37
C ARG A 977 -43.17 -1.27 9.13
N ILE A 978 -42.01 -0.88 8.63
CA ILE A 978 -41.86 -0.07 7.41
C ILE A 978 -41.28 -0.93 6.31
N SER A 979 -41.83 -0.82 5.10
CA SER A 979 -41.35 -1.52 3.90
C SER A 979 -41.51 -0.65 2.65
N SER A 980 -40.54 -0.68 1.74
CA SER A 980 -40.61 0.00 0.45
C SER A 980 -41.18 -0.90 -0.66
N ASN A 981 -41.54 -0.29 -1.79
CA ASN A 981 -41.67 -0.97 -3.08
C ASN A 981 -40.30 -1.12 -3.78
N ASP A 982 -40.25 -1.88 -4.88
CA ASP A 982 -39.01 -2.18 -5.62
C ASP A 982 -38.27 -0.93 -6.14
N SER A 983 -38.99 0.17 -6.38
CA SER A 983 -38.42 1.44 -6.85
C SER A 983 -38.03 2.40 -5.72
N ALA A 984 -38.28 2.04 -4.45
CA ALA A 984 -38.02 2.84 -3.26
C ALA A 984 -38.63 4.27 -3.27
N ASP A 985 -39.64 4.51 -4.09
CA ASP A 985 -40.39 5.77 -4.17
C ASP A 985 -41.73 5.69 -3.43
N ALA A 986 -42.10 4.53 -2.88
CA ALA A 986 -43.26 4.37 -2.02
C ALA A 986 -42.93 3.55 -0.78
N TRP A 987 -43.19 4.10 0.40
CA TRP A 987 -42.89 3.49 1.69
C TRP A 987 -44.15 3.29 2.51
N THR A 988 -44.34 2.07 3.02
CA THR A 988 -45.56 1.63 3.70
C THR A 988 -45.27 1.30 5.15
N PHE A 989 -45.95 2.00 6.07
CA PHE A 989 -46.04 1.69 7.48
C PHE A 989 -47.22 0.74 7.74
N LYS A 990 -46.93 -0.46 8.21
CA LYS A 990 -47.93 -1.47 8.61
C LYS A 990 -47.97 -1.58 10.13
N PRO A 991 -49.06 -1.15 10.79
CA PRO A 991 -49.26 -1.30 12.23
C PRO A 991 -49.17 -2.77 12.68
N GLU A 992 -48.67 -3.01 13.90
CA GLU A 992 -48.64 -4.36 14.50
C GLU A 992 -50.03 -4.86 14.92
N ALA A 993 -50.96 -3.94 15.20
CA ALA A 993 -52.36 -4.22 15.50
C ALA A 993 -53.28 -3.36 14.61
N PRO A 994 -54.46 -3.87 14.19
CA PRO A 994 -55.40 -3.11 13.37
C PRO A 994 -55.78 -1.78 14.01
N LEU A 995 -55.78 -0.72 13.20
CA LEU A 995 -56.13 0.62 13.66
C LEU A 995 -57.66 0.77 13.70
N PRO A 996 -58.25 1.22 14.83
CA PRO A 996 -59.70 1.37 14.92
C PRO A 996 -60.28 2.36 13.89
N THR A 997 -61.30 1.90 13.15
CA THR A 997 -62.02 2.70 12.15
C THR A 997 -62.56 4.01 12.74
N GLY A 998 -62.42 5.11 12.01
CA GLY A 998 -62.86 6.44 12.46
C GLY A 998 -61.88 7.19 13.36
N SER A 999 -60.78 6.56 13.80
CA SER A 999 -59.73 7.20 14.60
C SER A 999 -58.77 8.04 13.74
N GLY A 1000 -58.30 9.16 14.29
CA GLY A 1000 -57.30 10.03 13.68
C GLY A 1000 -55.88 9.68 14.13
N TYR A 1001 -54.95 9.72 13.19
CA TYR A 1001 -53.52 9.50 13.39
C TYR A 1001 -52.73 10.64 12.76
N CYS A 1002 -51.55 10.92 13.30
CA CYS A 1002 -50.58 11.83 12.71
C CYS A 1002 -49.43 11.01 12.15
N LEU A 1003 -49.20 11.10 10.84
CA LEU A 1003 -48.00 10.61 10.19
C LEU A 1003 -46.98 11.75 10.14
N THR A 1004 -45.76 11.48 10.60
CA THR A 1004 -44.64 12.39 10.49
C THR A 1004 -43.53 11.76 9.64
N LEU A 1005 -43.08 12.50 8.63
CA LEU A 1005 -41.86 12.26 7.87
C LEU A 1005 -40.86 13.37 8.16
N THR A 1006 -39.67 13.05 8.65
CA THR A 1006 -38.66 14.06 9.00
C THR A 1006 -37.95 14.60 7.76
N GLY A 1007 -37.22 15.72 7.92
CA GLY A 1007 -36.38 16.28 6.86
C GLY A 1007 -35.20 15.39 6.46
N ASP A 1008 -34.86 14.39 7.27
CA ASP A 1008 -33.68 13.53 7.09
C ASP A 1008 -33.88 12.45 6.02
N VAL A 1009 -35.07 12.33 5.44
CA VAL A 1009 -35.33 11.48 4.27
C VAL A 1009 -34.69 12.15 3.03
N TYR A 1010 -33.85 11.43 2.29
CA TYR A 1010 -33.09 11.99 1.16
C TYR A 1010 -33.19 11.14 -0.11
N ASP A 1011 -32.99 11.74 -1.28
CA ASP A 1011 -32.98 11.01 -2.56
C ASP A 1011 -31.66 10.26 -2.80
N LEU A 1012 -31.60 9.38 -3.81
CA LEU A 1012 -30.38 8.62 -4.16
C LEU A 1012 -29.15 9.51 -4.50
N SER A 1013 -29.33 10.83 -4.58
CA SER A 1013 -28.25 11.79 -4.79
C SER A 1013 -27.84 12.55 -3.52
N GLY A 1014 -28.37 12.15 -2.36
CA GLY A 1014 -28.10 12.72 -1.04
C GLY A 1014 -28.85 14.02 -0.76
N LYS A 1015 -29.84 14.41 -1.58
CA LYS A 1015 -30.62 15.63 -1.32
C LYS A 1015 -31.79 15.34 -0.40
N ALA A 1016 -31.74 15.90 0.81
CA ALA A 1016 -32.77 15.81 1.84
C ALA A 1016 -34.08 16.50 1.45
N MET A 1017 -35.18 16.07 2.08
CA MET A 1017 -36.46 16.78 2.05
C MET A 1017 -36.30 18.19 2.60
N GLU A 1018 -36.85 19.19 1.92
CA GLU A 1018 -36.73 20.60 2.33
C GLU A 1018 -37.44 20.92 3.65
N ARG A 1019 -38.43 20.11 4.03
CA ARG A 1019 -39.19 20.25 5.27
C ARG A 1019 -39.74 18.90 5.71
N ALA A 1020 -39.81 18.70 7.03
CA ALA A 1020 -40.61 17.63 7.61
C ALA A 1020 -42.08 17.80 7.23
N ILE A 1021 -42.79 16.68 7.10
CA ILE A 1021 -44.23 16.65 6.81
C ILE A 1021 -44.90 15.94 7.97
N THR A 1022 -45.79 16.64 8.65
CA THR A 1022 -46.72 16.04 9.61
C THR A 1022 -48.12 16.24 9.07
N THR A 1023 -48.85 15.14 8.85
CA THR A 1023 -50.23 15.19 8.36
C THR A 1023 -51.13 14.28 9.15
N ARG A 1024 -52.39 14.71 9.29
CA ARG A 1024 -53.44 13.88 9.85
C ARG A 1024 -53.97 12.91 8.80
N VAL A 1025 -54.23 11.68 9.23
CA VAL A 1025 -54.88 10.63 8.45
C VAL A 1025 -55.93 9.95 9.30
N LYS A 1026 -57.09 9.61 8.71
CA LYS A 1026 -58.20 8.98 9.42
C LYS A 1026 -58.53 7.64 8.76
N VAL A 1027 -58.68 6.58 9.56
CA VAL A 1027 -58.97 5.24 9.06
C VAL A 1027 -60.36 5.24 8.42
N GLY A 1028 -60.42 5.03 7.10
CA GLY A 1028 -61.65 4.96 6.32
C GLY A 1028 -62.03 6.22 5.52
N ASP A 1029 -61.34 7.34 5.73
CA ASP A 1029 -61.52 8.55 4.91
C ASP A 1029 -60.28 8.73 4.02
N LEU A 1030 -60.41 8.46 2.71
CA LEU A 1030 -59.97 9.30 1.58
C LEU A 1030 -59.96 8.53 0.23
N HIS A 1031 -60.88 8.91 -0.65
CA HIS A 1031 -60.64 8.96 -2.09
C HIS A 1031 -60.26 10.40 -2.45
N GLN A 1032 -58.96 10.61 -2.68
CA GLN A 1032 -58.23 11.64 -3.43
C GLN A 1032 -57.02 12.16 -2.68
#